data_AF-A0A0W1A0D6-F1
#
_entry.id   AF-A0A0W1A0D6-F1
#
_cell.length_a   1.000
_cell.length_b   1.000
_cell.length_c   1.000
_cell.angle_alpha   90.00
_cell.angle_beta   90.00
_cell.angle_gamma   90.00
#
_symmetry.space_group_name_H-M   'P 1'
#
loop_
_entity.id
_entity.type
_entity.pdbx_description
1 polymer ?
#
loop_
_entity_poly.entity_id
_entity_poly.type
_entity_poly.pdbx_seq_one_letter_code
_entity_poly.pdbx_strand_id
1 'polypeptide(L)'
;MYPKTDSSIKGFTLKYTGRKFQQKNDSVHGMEALRKNFSEMGALAIRFQLSLAQFAALLGPVCEEHYEDYSTEFTAEGKNQSDLFGLSKDSSEVARNTIVLEQSSHYIVGIGKILNERSQPLRYPNTSMTRGGESIWDTIHFSVWQTGINLSSQLSKQGFLYLCHPHGIEAEDYKRISEELSRGEFEIIIESDKKLVKTHSGIVIETSAIPSSSKIDLDPEHAQTYQSNGFVVNVNEKPAPMGWILQENNKKLVDPEYAEDIIRVIRISKSGFRRLPEEQGKLLMLGLMKGNEHILHTQNRSFNAMDILLETLEKEYGFDPSKLMDDGVTSRVFEQMQKDAKDKNTVEDLLTINLAMEMIQPLKATLGKSTRHPLLKQLTNPYKVTQNTLKAIIYAFDLKKQEGSPALYLDPETPLSIDEELIDVRINGQLANPDLTNPKNTAALLSIAILVSEQMIVEQLLKDLVLHGIEHPSAQALKSLLNDEELFLALQQQALSLPSNETGPILGLQLPYCEEIVAQLREKLGFNQLVEVVQKLENGESVEMNAHQLDALKKLVSIGDTLQKLETTSGINENSRGINAGLIPVIQKLAPSLYEQLPHETTLDPIGSSKTSGPRVNEAMESDEIDACPFLNGKLGAKTSLQNPHVQEELTPLVKTEQSSGSWCNFFAKAIVSAGVVTAGVIFVLK
;
A
#
# COMPACT_ATOMS: atom_id res chain seq x y z
N MET A 1 20.80 13.47 -31.02
CA MET A 1 21.95 14.07 -30.29
C MET A 1 21.36 14.57 -28.98
N TYR A 2 21.49 13.81 -27.90
CA TYR A 2 20.78 14.07 -26.65
C TYR A 2 21.17 15.45 -26.08
N PRO A 3 20.23 16.36 -25.78
CA PRO A 3 20.54 17.46 -24.89
C PRO A 3 21.03 16.85 -23.58
N LYS A 4 22.09 17.43 -23.02
CA LYS A 4 22.65 17.02 -21.73
C LYS A 4 21.50 16.93 -20.72
N THR A 5 21.17 15.70 -20.31
CA THR A 5 20.31 15.44 -19.17
C THR A 5 20.94 16.11 -17.97
N ASP A 6 20.32 17.19 -17.51
CA ASP A 6 20.58 17.72 -16.18
C ASP A 6 20.38 16.55 -15.21
N SER A 7 21.45 16.17 -14.51
CA SER A 7 21.49 15.05 -13.58
C SER A 7 20.71 15.34 -12.29
N SER A 8 19.61 16.09 -12.37
CA SER A 8 18.75 16.41 -11.23
C SER A 8 17.32 16.67 -11.67
N ILE A 9 16.64 15.67 -12.26
CA ILE A 9 15.18 15.65 -12.14
C ILE A 9 14.90 15.49 -10.63
N LYS A 10 14.61 16.59 -9.95
CA LYS A 10 14.08 16.56 -8.58
C LYS A 10 12.67 15.98 -8.69
N GLY A 11 12.54 14.68 -8.42
CA GLY A 11 11.24 13.99 -8.48
C GLY A 11 10.19 14.65 -7.58
N PHE A 12 8.92 14.44 -7.94
CA PHE A 12 7.78 14.98 -7.20
C PHE A 12 7.54 14.17 -5.92
N THR A 13 7.74 14.82 -4.78
CA THR A 13 7.50 14.22 -3.46
C THR A 13 6.00 14.17 -3.18
N LEU A 14 5.46 12.97 -3.11
CA LEU A 14 4.14 12.64 -2.62
C LEU A 14 4.06 12.88 -1.12
N LYS A 15 3.11 13.74 -0.75
CA LYS A 15 2.83 14.16 0.63
C LYS A 15 1.33 14.34 0.82
N TYR A 16 0.83 13.77 1.92
CA TYR A 16 -0.51 14.04 2.44
C TYR A 16 -0.50 15.28 3.33
N THR A 17 -1.35 16.28 3.03
CA THR A 17 -1.37 17.57 3.75
C THR A 17 -2.56 17.74 4.69
N GLY A 18 -3.33 16.67 4.95
CA GLY A 18 -4.45 16.73 5.90
C GLY A 18 -5.77 17.19 5.30
N ARG A 19 -5.96 17.03 3.98
CA ARG A 19 -7.23 17.34 3.32
C ARG A 19 -8.22 16.18 3.45
N LYS A 20 -9.48 16.49 3.77
CA LYS A 20 -10.60 15.53 3.61
C LYS A 20 -11.09 15.51 2.17
N PHE A 21 -11.35 14.33 1.61
CA PHE A 21 -11.73 14.17 0.20
C PHE A 21 -13.22 14.40 -0.10
N GLN A 22 -14.05 14.68 0.91
CA GLN A 22 -15.44 15.09 0.70
C GLN A 22 -15.59 16.50 0.09
N GLN A 23 -14.56 17.34 0.24
CA GLN A 23 -14.61 18.75 -0.17
C GLN A 23 -14.08 18.91 -1.59
N LYS A 24 -14.92 19.44 -2.49
CA LYS A 24 -14.46 19.98 -3.78
C LYS A 24 -13.47 21.11 -3.54
N ASN A 25 -12.44 21.18 -4.36
CA ASN A 25 -11.49 22.28 -4.29
C ASN A 25 -11.26 22.85 -5.68
N ASP A 26 -12.09 23.84 -6.00
CA ASP A 26 -12.01 24.57 -7.26
C ASP A 26 -10.96 25.70 -7.22
N SER A 27 -10.17 25.82 -6.13
CA SER A 27 -9.19 26.92 -5.97
C SER A 27 -7.88 26.71 -6.72
N VAL A 28 -7.66 25.52 -7.28
CA VAL A 28 -6.46 25.15 -8.05
C VAL A 28 -6.89 24.53 -9.38
N HIS A 29 -6.12 24.78 -10.43
CA HIS A 29 -6.42 24.29 -11.80
C HIS A 29 -5.17 23.70 -12.45
N GLY A 30 -5.35 23.04 -13.59
CA GLY A 30 -4.24 22.56 -14.41
C GLY A 30 -3.30 21.60 -13.67
N MET A 31 -1.99 21.76 -13.89
CA MET A 31 -0.97 20.92 -13.24
C MET A 31 -0.97 21.03 -11.72
N GLU A 32 -1.28 22.20 -11.16
CA GLU A 32 -1.32 22.40 -9.71
C GLU A 32 -2.41 21.54 -9.06
N ALA A 33 -3.59 21.49 -9.68
CA ALA A 33 -4.69 20.63 -9.23
C ALA A 33 -4.32 19.15 -9.31
N LEU A 34 -3.72 18.71 -10.42
CA LEU A 34 -3.27 17.33 -10.60
C LEU A 34 -2.22 16.96 -9.55
N ARG A 35 -1.16 17.76 -9.41
CA ARG A 35 -0.09 17.54 -8.43
C ARG A 35 -0.65 17.41 -7.02
N LYS A 36 -1.54 18.31 -6.62
CA LYS A 36 -2.20 18.25 -5.31
C LYS A 36 -2.99 16.95 -5.14
N ASN A 37 -3.94 16.66 -6.03
CA ASN A 37 -4.81 15.49 -5.89
C ASN A 37 -4.02 14.16 -5.96
N PHE A 38 -3.06 14.08 -6.88
CA PHE A 38 -2.21 12.90 -7.03
C PHE A 38 -1.25 12.73 -5.84
N SER A 39 -0.68 13.83 -5.31
CA SER A 39 0.17 13.80 -4.12
C SER A 39 -0.54 13.20 -2.93
N GLU A 40 -1.75 13.68 -2.63
CA GLU A 40 -2.54 13.24 -1.47
C GLU A 40 -2.89 11.75 -1.57
N MET A 41 -3.49 11.32 -2.69
CA MET A 41 -3.89 9.93 -2.88
C MET A 41 -2.68 8.99 -3.04
N GLY A 42 -1.67 9.43 -3.78
CA GLY A 42 -0.44 8.68 -4.02
C GLY A 42 0.35 8.46 -2.73
N ALA A 43 0.41 9.47 -1.85
CA ALA A 43 1.02 9.34 -0.53
C ALA A 43 0.31 8.27 0.30
N LEU A 44 -1.02 8.37 0.45
CA LEU A 44 -1.80 7.38 1.20
C LEU A 44 -1.65 5.97 0.64
N ALA A 45 -1.74 5.80 -0.69
CA ALA A 45 -1.60 4.50 -1.33
C ALA A 45 -0.20 3.87 -1.12
N ILE A 46 0.87 4.64 -1.36
CA ILE A 46 2.24 4.10 -1.25
C ILE A 46 2.60 3.83 0.21
N ARG A 47 2.28 4.74 1.13
CA ARG A 47 2.58 4.54 2.56
C ARG A 47 1.87 3.32 3.09
N PHE A 48 0.58 3.17 2.76
CA PHE A 48 -0.19 2.03 3.24
C PHE A 48 0.32 0.71 2.67
N GLN A 49 0.66 0.67 1.36
CA GLN A 49 1.26 -0.52 0.76
C GLN A 49 2.59 -0.91 1.44
N LEU A 50 3.44 0.06 1.73
CA LEU A 50 4.72 -0.20 2.40
C LEU A 50 4.52 -0.69 3.83
N SER A 51 3.49 -0.20 4.54
CA SER A 51 3.12 -0.72 5.86
C SER A 51 2.68 -2.18 5.78
N LEU A 52 1.72 -2.50 4.90
CA LEU A 52 1.30 -3.88 4.63
C LEU A 52 2.49 -4.77 4.23
N ALA A 53 3.45 -4.18 3.53
CA ALA A 53 4.64 -4.89 3.10
C ALA A 53 5.63 -5.23 4.19
N GLN A 54 5.89 -4.26 5.05
CA GLN A 54 6.69 -4.46 6.24
C GLN A 54 6.10 -5.58 7.11
N PHE A 55 4.76 -5.66 7.22
CA PHE A 55 4.13 -6.74 7.98
C PHE A 55 4.49 -8.12 7.42
N ALA A 56 4.25 -8.36 6.14
CA ALA A 56 4.51 -9.66 5.55
C ALA A 56 6.02 -9.99 5.55
N ALA A 57 6.88 -9.01 5.27
CA ALA A 57 8.32 -9.19 5.27
C ALA A 57 8.93 -9.43 6.67
N LEU A 58 8.23 -9.03 7.74
CA LEU A 58 8.63 -9.35 9.12
C LEU A 58 8.12 -10.73 9.56
N LEU A 59 6.91 -11.11 9.13
CA LEU A 59 6.24 -12.32 9.59
C LEU A 59 6.58 -13.56 8.74
N GLY A 60 6.69 -13.43 7.41
CA GLY A 60 7.00 -14.54 6.50
C GLY A 60 8.29 -15.28 6.86
N PRO A 61 9.43 -14.59 7.12
CA PRO A 61 10.67 -15.26 7.53
C PRO A 61 10.60 -16.00 8.88
N VAL A 62 9.55 -15.80 9.68
CA VAL A 62 9.32 -16.55 10.93
C VAL A 62 8.70 -17.93 10.63
N CYS A 63 8.01 -18.06 9.50
CA CYS A 63 7.23 -19.26 9.16
C CYS A 63 7.86 -20.07 8.02
N GLU A 64 8.67 -19.44 7.16
CA GLU A 64 9.26 -20.06 5.97
C GLU A 64 10.80 -20.07 6.01
N GLU A 65 11.41 -21.26 5.91
CA GLU A 65 12.88 -21.42 5.89
C GLU A 65 13.51 -20.76 4.65
N HIS A 66 12.88 -20.95 3.48
CA HIS A 66 13.36 -20.44 2.20
C HIS A 66 12.61 -19.18 1.75
N TYR A 67 12.29 -18.28 2.70
CA TYR A 67 11.59 -17.03 2.40
C TYR A 67 12.30 -16.21 1.31
N GLU A 68 13.63 -16.27 1.21
CA GLU A 68 14.38 -15.56 0.17
C GLU A 68 13.97 -15.92 -1.26
N ASP A 69 13.60 -17.19 -1.51
CA ASP A 69 13.17 -17.69 -2.82
C ASP A 69 11.74 -17.27 -3.17
N TYR A 70 10.94 -17.00 -2.14
CA TYR A 70 9.52 -16.69 -2.26
C TYR A 70 9.14 -15.37 -1.58
N SER A 71 10.11 -14.46 -1.47
CA SER A 71 9.95 -13.24 -0.69
C SER A 71 8.70 -12.46 -1.12
N THR A 72 8.05 -11.81 -0.17
CA THR A 72 6.85 -11.01 -0.44
C THR A 72 7.16 -9.78 -1.32
N GLU A 73 8.46 -9.48 -1.45
CA GLU A 73 9.08 -8.54 -2.36
C GLU A 73 9.30 -9.08 -3.78
N PHE A 74 9.01 -10.35 -4.08
CA PHE A 74 9.02 -10.85 -5.44
C PHE A 74 7.69 -10.64 -6.16
N THR A 75 7.79 -10.48 -7.49
CA THR A 75 6.62 -10.24 -8.33
C THR A 75 5.73 -11.48 -8.34
N ALA A 76 4.46 -11.33 -7.96
CA ALA A 76 3.45 -12.40 -7.99
C ALA A 76 2.44 -12.22 -9.11
N GLU A 77 1.80 -13.33 -9.51
CA GLU A 77 0.81 -13.32 -10.60
C GLU A 77 -0.42 -12.48 -10.31
N GLY A 78 -0.73 -12.32 -9.03
CA GLY A 78 -1.74 -11.39 -8.60
C GLY A 78 -3.20 -11.80 -8.67
N LYS A 79 -3.42 -13.10 -8.80
CA LYS A 79 -4.74 -13.71 -8.62
C LYS A 79 -5.00 -13.89 -7.11
N ASN A 80 -6.20 -14.33 -6.74
CA ASN A 80 -6.45 -14.82 -5.37
C ASN A 80 -5.56 -16.06 -5.18
N GLN A 81 -4.40 -15.89 -4.53
CA GLN A 81 -3.40 -16.95 -4.39
C GLN A 81 -3.73 -17.79 -3.15
N SER A 82 -4.71 -18.69 -3.28
CA SER A 82 -5.06 -19.64 -2.22
C SER A 82 -3.93 -20.64 -1.90
N ASP A 83 -2.89 -20.68 -2.73
CA ASP A 83 -1.73 -21.55 -2.68
C ASP A 83 -0.46 -20.87 -2.13
N LEU A 84 -0.55 -19.62 -1.63
CA LEU A 84 0.59 -18.90 -1.03
C LEU A 84 1.22 -19.64 0.14
N PHE A 85 0.40 -20.34 0.93
CA PHE A 85 0.80 -21.03 2.14
C PHE A 85 0.63 -22.54 1.92
N GLY A 86 1.56 -23.13 1.17
CA GLY A 86 1.48 -24.54 0.76
C GLY A 86 1.70 -25.50 1.93
N LEU A 87 0.67 -26.25 2.33
CA LEU A 87 0.81 -27.37 3.25
C LEU A 87 1.34 -28.60 2.50
N SER A 88 2.59 -29.00 2.74
CA SER A 88 3.04 -30.33 2.34
C SER A 88 2.25 -31.37 3.15
N LYS A 89 1.78 -32.44 2.48
CA LYS A 89 1.04 -33.53 3.14
C LYS A 89 1.91 -34.31 4.15
N ASP A 90 3.23 -34.18 4.04
CA ASP A 90 4.21 -34.85 4.89
C ASP A 90 4.78 -33.93 5.99
N SER A 91 4.20 -32.74 6.19
CA SER A 91 4.64 -31.81 7.23
C SER A 91 4.32 -32.31 8.64
N SER A 92 5.22 -32.03 9.59
CA SER A 92 5.00 -32.25 11.03
C SER A 92 3.77 -31.48 11.54
N GLU A 93 3.25 -31.88 12.70
CA GLU A 93 2.15 -31.14 13.34
C GLU A 93 2.54 -29.70 13.68
N VAL A 94 3.78 -29.48 14.13
CA VAL A 94 4.32 -28.15 14.43
C VAL A 94 4.33 -27.29 13.19
N ALA A 95 4.90 -27.77 12.08
CA ALA A 95 4.96 -27.04 10.81
C ALA A 95 3.56 -26.73 10.27
N ARG A 96 2.64 -27.70 10.30
CA ARG A 96 1.25 -27.51 9.87
C ARG A 96 0.55 -26.44 10.70
N ASN A 97 0.71 -26.46 12.01
CA ASN A 97 0.11 -25.47 12.91
C ASN A 97 0.73 -24.08 12.69
N THR A 98 2.05 -23.99 12.48
CA THR A 98 2.72 -22.72 12.14
C THR A 98 2.17 -22.13 10.84
N ILE A 99 1.98 -22.94 9.80
CA ILE A 99 1.39 -22.49 8.53
C ILE A 99 -0.05 -22.02 8.71
N VAL A 100 -0.86 -22.71 9.54
CA VAL A 100 -2.23 -22.25 9.85
C VAL A 100 -2.24 -20.90 10.56
N LEU A 101 -1.34 -20.71 11.53
CA LEU A 101 -1.18 -19.43 12.21
C LEU A 101 -0.77 -18.34 11.22
N GLU A 102 0.20 -18.62 10.34
CA GLU A 102 0.65 -17.68 9.32
C GLU A 102 -0.48 -17.28 8.37
N GLN A 103 -1.24 -18.26 7.86
CA GLN A 103 -2.40 -18.05 6.99
C GLN A 103 -3.43 -17.13 7.66
N SER A 104 -3.76 -17.38 8.93
CA SER A 104 -4.70 -16.56 9.68
C SER A 104 -4.15 -15.16 9.93
N SER A 105 -2.87 -15.02 10.28
CA SER A 105 -2.21 -13.72 10.46
C SER A 105 -2.23 -12.85 9.20
N HIS A 106 -2.10 -13.43 8.01
CA HIS A 106 -2.12 -12.66 6.76
C HIS A 106 -3.53 -12.28 6.28
N TYR A 107 -4.60 -12.86 6.86
CA TYR A 107 -5.98 -12.54 6.50
C TYR A 107 -6.28 -11.03 6.50
N ILE A 108 -5.74 -10.31 7.49
CA ILE A 108 -5.97 -8.87 7.69
C ILE A 108 -5.21 -7.98 6.72
N VAL A 109 -4.11 -8.47 6.13
CA VAL A 109 -3.34 -7.76 5.10
C VAL A 109 -3.91 -8.05 3.72
N GLY A 110 -4.33 -9.28 3.48
CA GLY A 110 -4.75 -9.81 2.19
C GLY A 110 -3.91 -11.03 1.80
N ILE A 111 -4.45 -11.90 0.94
CA ILE A 111 -3.81 -13.17 0.55
C ILE A 111 -2.90 -12.95 -0.68
N GLY A 112 -1.96 -12.00 -0.60
CA GLY A 112 -1.12 -11.64 -1.74
C GLY A 112 0.27 -11.12 -1.35
N LYS A 113 1.27 -11.41 -2.19
CA LYS A 113 2.57 -10.74 -2.11
C LYS A 113 2.40 -9.25 -2.44
N ILE A 114 3.16 -8.38 -1.81
CA ILE A 114 3.07 -6.92 -1.98
C ILE A 114 3.38 -6.47 -3.41
N LEU A 115 4.19 -7.24 -4.15
CA LEU A 115 4.51 -6.99 -5.56
C LEU A 115 3.63 -7.81 -6.53
N ASN A 116 2.34 -7.81 -6.26
CA ASN A 116 1.31 -8.48 -7.04
C ASN A 116 0.96 -7.64 -8.31
N GLU A 117 0.57 -8.28 -9.43
CA GLU A 117 0.03 -7.58 -10.62
C GLU A 117 -1.19 -6.66 -10.34
N ARG A 118 -1.85 -6.79 -9.20
CA ARG A 118 -2.83 -5.83 -8.66
C ARG A 118 -2.23 -4.46 -8.38
N SER A 119 -0.91 -4.39 -8.17
CA SER A 119 -0.14 -3.15 -8.18
C SER A 119 0.01 -2.54 -9.56
N GLN A 120 -0.62 -3.11 -10.59
CA GLN A 120 -0.73 -2.60 -11.94
C GLN A 120 -2.22 -2.50 -12.31
N PRO A 121 -2.59 -1.74 -13.34
CA PRO A 121 -4.00 -1.59 -13.72
C PRO A 121 -4.65 -2.97 -13.85
N LEU A 122 -5.71 -3.20 -13.09
CA LEU A 122 -6.20 -4.53 -12.70
C LEU A 122 -6.32 -5.51 -13.88
N ARG A 123 -5.34 -6.42 -14.02
CA ARG A 123 -5.50 -7.63 -14.85
C ARG A 123 -6.42 -8.64 -14.18
N TYR A 124 -6.35 -8.70 -12.85
CA TYR A 124 -7.12 -9.63 -12.01
C TYR A 124 -7.77 -8.86 -10.87
N PRO A 125 -9.03 -8.41 -11.02
CA PRO A 125 -9.76 -7.83 -9.90
C PRO A 125 -9.87 -8.83 -8.76
N ASN A 126 -10.06 -8.32 -7.54
CA ASN A 126 -10.45 -9.13 -6.41
C ASN A 126 -11.84 -9.74 -6.64
N THR A 127 -11.86 -10.94 -7.24
CA THR A 127 -13.08 -11.70 -7.52
C THR A 127 -13.58 -12.51 -6.33
N SER A 128 -12.74 -12.71 -5.31
CA SER A 128 -13.08 -13.47 -4.10
C SER A 128 -13.64 -12.60 -2.98
N MET A 129 -13.82 -11.29 -3.21
CA MET A 129 -14.21 -10.34 -2.16
C MET A 129 -13.26 -10.39 -0.95
N THR A 130 -11.94 -10.59 -1.19
CA THR A 130 -10.95 -10.58 -0.10
C THR A 130 -11.02 -9.25 0.64
N ARG A 131 -11.10 -9.33 1.97
CA ARG A 131 -11.17 -8.20 2.92
C ARG A 131 -9.75 -7.83 3.37
N GLY A 132 -9.61 -6.90 4.32
CA GLY A 132 -8.30 -6.50 4.82
C GLY A 132 -7.62 -5.41 3.99
N GLY A 133 -6.34 -5.16 4.30
CA GLY A 133 -5.57 -4.02 3.80
C GLY A 133 -5.51 -3.91 2.28
N GLU A 134 -5.31 -5.02 1.57
CA GLU A 134 -5.25 -5.04 0.10
C GLU A 134 -6.50 -4.42 -0.54
N SER A 135 -7.71 -4.72 -0.05
CA SER A 135 -8.94 -4.16 -0.63
C SER A 135 -9.04 -2.65 -0.43
N ILE A 136 -8.51 -2.13 0.68
CA ILE A 136 -8.52 -0.69 0.99
C ILE A 136 -7.53 0.02 0.10
N TRP A 137 -6.34 -0.56 -0.02
CA TRP A 137 -5.30 -0.06 -0.89
C TRP A 137 -5.78 -0.04 -2.35
N ASP A 138 -6.40 -1.12 -2.85
CA ASP A 138 -6.96 -1.20 -4.22
C ASP A 138 -7.91 -0.02 -4.49
N THR A 139 -8.79 0.29 -3.55
CA THR A 139 -9.75 1.41 -3.67
C THR A 139 -9.03 2.76 -3.77
N ILE A 140 -8.02 3.03 -2.92
CA ILE A 140 -7.26 4.29 -2.95
C ILE A 140 -6.41 4.37 -4.23
N HIS A 141 -5.66 3.31 -4.51
CA HIS A 141 -4.71 3.20 -5.62
C HIS A 141 -5.37 3.24 -6.99
N PHE A 142 -6.65 2.85 -7.10
CA PHE A 142 -7.44 2.99 -8.32
C PHE A 142 -7.37 4.42 -8.92
N SER A 143 -7.44 5.46 -8.09
CA SER A 143 -7.35 6.86 -8.55
C SER A 143 -6.00 7.19 -9.20
N VAL A 144 -4.91 6.67 -8.64
CA VAL A 144 -3.54 6.87 -9.12
C VAL A 144 -3.40 6.28 -10.53
N TRP A 145 -3.89 5.06 -10.75
CA TRP A 145 -3.88 4.42 -12.07
C TRP A 145 -4.76 5.10 -13.08
N GLN A 146 -5.93 5.56 -12.65
CA GLN A 146 -6.89 6.18 -13.54
C GLN A 146 -6.29 7.40 -14.27
N THR A 147 -5.34 8.10 -13.63
CA THR A 147 -4.58 9.20 -14.24
C THR A 147 -3.84 8.76 -15.51
N GLY A 148 -3.14 7.62 -15.48
CA GLY A 148 -2.44 7.07 -16.64
C GLY A 148 -3.35 6.39 -17.67
N ILE A 149 -4.40 5.69 -17.21
CA ILE A 149 -5.39 5.04 -18.09
C ILE A 149 -6.17 6.08 -18.89
N ASN A 150 -6.55 7.19 -18.24
CA ASN A 150 -7.35 8.24 -18.86
C ASN A 150 -6.59 9.08 -19.88
N LEU A 151 -5.25 9.06 -19.87
CA LEU A 151 -4.42 9.97 -20.66
C LEU A 151 -4.80 9.96 -22.15
N SER A 152 -4.89 8.79 -22.77
CA SER A 152 -5.32 8.65 -24.18
C SER A 152 -6.68 9.30 -24.43
N SER A 153 -7.66 9.01 -23.56
CA SER A 153 -9.03 9.53 -23.72
C SER A 153 -9.12 11.04 -23.47
N GLN A 154 -8.35 11.57 -22.52
CA GLN A 154 -8.37 13.00 -22.17
C GLN A 154 -7.64 13.83 -23.22
N LEU A 155 -6.51 13.35 -23.73
CA LEU A 155 -5.84 13.96 -24.89
C LEU A 155 -6.81 14.03 -26.07
N SER A 156 -7.47 12.92 -26.42
CA SER A 156 -8.41 12.88 -27.54
C SER A 156 -9.59 13.85 -27.36
N LYS A 157 -10.18 13.92 -26.15
CA LYS A 157 -11.28 14.84 -25.83
C LYS A 157 -10.86 16.31 -25.87
N GLN A 158 -9.58 16.60 -25.67
CA GLN A 158 -9.01 17.95 -25.67
C GLN A 158 -8.37 18.34 -27.01
N GLY A 159 -8.74 17.62 -28.09
CA GLY A 159 -8.36 17.98 -29.45
C GLY A 159 -6.97 17.51 -29.87
N PHE A 160 -6.37 16.54 -29.18
CA PHE A 160 -5.18 15.85 -29.67
C PHE A 160 -5.59 14.71 -30.62
N LEU A 161 -4.97 14.68 -31.80
CA LEU A 161 -5.20 13.71 -32.85
C LEU A 161 -3.95 12.85 -33.01
N TYR A 162 -4.13 11.55 -33.12
CA TYR A 162 -3.06 10.65 -33.56
C TYR A 162 -3.05 10.60 -35.09
N LEU A 163 -1.90 10.81 -35.70
CA LEU A 163 -1.70 10.71 -37.14
C LEU A 163 -1.14 9.32 -37.43
N CYS A 164 -1.97 8.45 -38.00
CA CYS A 164 -1.63 7.05 -38.24
C CYS A 164 -0.45 6.93 -39.21
N HIS A 165 0.54 6.09 -38.89
CA HIS A 165 1.66 5.86 -39.81
C HIS A 165 1.14 5.27 -41.14
N PRO A 166 1.34 5.94 -42.29
CA PRO A 166 0.82 5.45 -43.56
C PRO A 166 1.54 4.19 -44.03
N HIS A 167 0.87 3.39 -44.87
CA HIS A 167 1.46 2.17 -45.42
C HIS A 167 2.56 2.49 -46.44
N GLY A 168 3.68 1.76 -46.37
CA GLY A 168 4.81 1.91 -47.30
C GLY A 168 5.70 3.13 -47.06
N ILE A 169 5.55 3.81 -45.92
CA ILE A 169 6.44 4.91 -45.49
C ILE A 169 7.66 4.31 -44.79
N GLU A 170 8.84 4.58 -45.31
CA GLU A 170 10.12 4.17 -44.74
C GLU A 170 10.73 5.30 -43.89
N ALA A 171 11.86 5.02 -43.22
CA ALA A 171 12.50 5.95 -42.28
C ALA A 171 12.82 7.34 -42.87
N GLU A 172 13.23 7.42 -44.14
CA GLU A 172 13.53 8.69 -44.82
C GLU A 172 12.27 9.53 -45.05
N ASP A 173 11.18 8.90 -45.51
CA ASP A 173 9.90 9.57 -45.72
C ASP A 173 9.29 10.01 -44.38
N TYR A 174 9.40 9.19 -43.34
CA TYR A 174 8.97 9.55 -41.98
C TYR A 174 9.67 10.81 -41.47
N LYS A 175 10.99 10.91 -41.69
CA LYS A 175 11.76 12.12 -41.34
C LYS A 175 11.26 13.33 -42.12
N ARG A 176 11.07 13.22 -43.43
CA ARG A 176 10.55 14.30 -44.27
C ARG A 176 9.17 14.77 -43.79
N ILE A 177 8.24 13.84 -43.56
CA ILE A 177 6.89 14.13 -43.05
C ILE A 177 6.97 14.84 -41.69
N SER A 178 7.85 14.37 -40.80
CA SER A 178 8.05 15.02 -39.49
C SER A 178 8.51 16.48 -39.62
N GLU A 179 9.42 16.76 -40.56
CA GLU A 179 9.89 18.12 -40.85
C GLU A 179 8.77 19.02 -41.41
N GLU A 180 7.96 18.51 -42.35
CA GLU A 180 6.81 19.23 -42.90
C GLU A 180 5.76 19.53 -41.80
N LEU A 181 5.43 18.54 -40.97
CA LEU A 181 4.47 18.70 -39.86
C LEU A 181 4.96 19.71 -38.82
N SER A 182 6.25 19.68 -38.45
CA SER A 182 6.84 20.61 -37.47
C SER A 182 6.90 22.05 -37.95
N ARG A 183 7.01 22.28 -39.27
CA ARG A 183 6.94 23.62 -39.87
C ARG A 183 5.51 24.12 -40.09
N GLY A 184 4.50 23.29 -39.81
CA GLY A 184 3.11 23.62 -40.10
C GLY A 184 2.76 23.54 -41.59
N GLU A 185 3.57 22.85 -42.40
CA GLU A 185 3.40 22.69 -43.85
C GLU A 185 2.40 21.57 -44.17
N PHE A 186 1.18 21.68 -43.64
CA PHE A 186 0.10 20.71 -43.85
C PHE A 186 -1.29 21.34 -43.79
N GLU A 187 -2.28 20.62 -44.32
CA GLU A 187 -3.69 20.97 -44.26
C GLU A 187 -4.50 19.86 -43.59
N ILE A 188 -5.48 20.23 -42.76
CA ILE A 188 -6.46 19.28 -42.20
C ILE A 188 -7.68 19.30 -43.13
N ILE A 189 -7.97 18.17 -43.76
CA ILE A 189 -9.06 17.98 -44.71
C ILE A 189 -10.11 17.06 -44.07
N ILE A 190 -11.38 17.30 -44.35
CA ILE A 190 -12.48 16.43 -43.92
C ILE A 190 -13.03 15.69 -45.14
N GLU A 191 -12.86 14.38 -45.17
CA GLU A 191 -13.40 13.52 -46.23
C GLU A 191 -14.22 12.39 -45.61
N SER A 192 -15.47 12.21 -46.05
CA SER A 192 -16.35 11.13 -45.59
C SER A 192 -16.43 11.02 -44.05
N ASP A 193 -16.61 12.15 -43.37
CA ASP A 193 -16.63 12.30 -41.91
C ASP A 193 -15.34 11.89 -41.17
N LYS A 194 -14.24 11.69 -41.90
CA LYS A 194 -12.89 11.47 -41.34
C LYS A 194 -12.03 12.71 -41.52
N LYS A 195 -11.29 13.07 -40.47
CA LYS A 195 -10.23 14.08 -40.57
C LYS A 195 -8.97 13.41 -41.14
N LEU A 196 -8.37 14.05 -42.12
CA LEU A 196 -7.14 13.64 -42.78
C LEU A 196 -6.14 14.80 -42.70
N VAL A 197 -4.85 14.48 -42.61
CA VAL A 197 -3.77 15.46 -42.70
C VAL A 197 -3.06 15.28 -44.03
N LYS A 198 -3.07 16.31 -44.87
CA LYS A 198 -2.34 16.33 -46.13
C LYS A 198 -1.11 17.21 -45.98
N THR A 199 0.05 16.60 -46.11
CA THR A 199 1.36 17.28 -46.03
C THR A 199 1.70 17.99 -47.35
N HIS A 200 2.68 18.91 -47.33
CA HIS A 200 3.14 19.62 -48.53
C HIS A 200 3.62 18.69 -49.64
N SER A 201 4.29 17.58 -49.28
CA SER A 201 4.70 16.53 -50.21
C SER A 201 3.54 15.72 -50.81
N GLY A 202 2.29 16.01 -50.41
CA GLY A 202 1.08 15.37 -50.93
C GLY A 202 0.74 14.05 -50.24
N ILE A 203 1.48 13.65 -49.20
CA ILE A 203 1.14 12.46 -48.40
C ILE A 203 -0.10 12.76 -47.57
N VAL A 204 -1.10 11.87 -47.69
CA VAL A 204 -2.36 11.92 -46.94
C VAL A 204 -2.26 10.94 -45.78
N ILE A 205 -2.49 11.45 -44.58
CA ILE A 205 -2.34 10.73 -43.33
C ILE A 205 -3.72 10.66 -42.65
N GLU A 206 -4.17 9.45 -42.33
CA GLU A 206 -5.40 9.26 -41.58
C GLU A 206 -5.23 9.71 -40.13
N THR A 207 -6.26 10.32 -39.56
CA THR A 207 -6.27 10.66 -38.14
C THR A 207 -7.14 9.71 -37.33
N SER A 208 -6.79 9.54 -36.06
CA SER A 208 -7.58 8.81 -35.08
C SER A 208 -7.55 9.48 -33.71
N ALA A 209 -8.37 8.97 -32.79
CA ALA A 209 -8.14 9.21 -31.37
C ALA A 209 -6.76 8.67 -30.95
N ILE A 210 -6.20 9.22 -29.87
CA ILE A 210 -4.95 8.71 -29.28
C ILE A 210 -5.15 7.24 -28.90
N PRO A 211 -4.29 6.30 -29.34
CA PRO A 211 -4.46 4.88 -29.09
C PRO A 211 -4.55 4.56 -27.60
N SER A 212 -5.46 3.66 -27.24
CA SER A 212 -5.49 3.07 -25.89
C SER A 212 -4.32 2.11 -25.69
N SER A 213 -4.01 1.80 -24.43
CA SER A 213 -2.91 0.90 -24.06
C SER A 213 -2.98 -0.49 -24.70
N SER A 214 -4.18 -0.98 -25.01
CA SER A 214 -4.42 -2.24 -25.74
C SER A 214 -4.00 -2.23 -27.21
N LYS A 215 -3.82 -1.05 -27.81
CA LYS A 215 -3.41 -0.87 -29.21
C LYS A 215 -1.93 -0.58 -29.38
N ILE A 216 -1.16 -0.63 -28.30
CA ILE A 216 0.28 -0.37 -28.30
C ILE A 216 1.00 -1.65 -27.87
N ASP A 217 1.91 -2.12 -28.72
CA ASP A 217 2.77 -3.27 -28.51
C ASP A 217 4.24 -2.87 -28.56
N LEU A 218 5.12 -3.78 -28.14
CA LEU A 218 6.56 -3.56 -28.00
C LEU A 218 7.29 -4.58 -28.87
N ASP A 219 8.20 -4.08 -29.70
CA ASP A 219 8.96 -4.86 -30.68
C ASP A 219 10.46 -4.53 -30.54
N PRO A 220 11.14 -5.14 -29.55
CA PRO A 220 12.57 -4.92 -29.32
C PRO A 220 13.45 -5.49 -30.45
N GLU A 221 12.91 -6.40 -31.27
CA GLU A 221 13.61 -7.00 -32.40
C GLU A 221 13.51 -6.17 -33.68
N HIS A 222 12.69 -5.11 -33.68
CA HIS A 222 12.46 -4.22 -34.83
C HIS A 222 11.96 -4.97 -36.08
N ALA A 223 11.16 -6.02 -35.89
CA ALA A 223 10.57 -6.81 -36.98
C ALA A 223 9.38 -6.10 -37.65
N GLN A 224 8.67 -5.24 -36.93
CA GLN A 224 7.46 -4.53 -37.32
C GLN A 224 7.61 -3.01 -37.27
N THR A 225 8.69 -2.50 -36.68
CA THR A 225 9.02 -1.08 -36.65
C THR A 225 10.52 -0.84 -36.87
N TYR A 226 10.85 0.12 -37.73
CA TYR A 226 12.24 0.57 -37.92
C TYR A 226 12.66 1.61 -36.88
N GLN A 227 11.74 2.07 -36.02
CA GLN A 227 12.01 3.13 -35.04
C GLN A 227 12.70 2.56 -33.80
N SER A 228 13.72 3.26 -33.31
CA SER A 228 14.50 2.87 -32.14
C SER A 228 13.70 2.81 -30.83
N ASN A 229 12.52 3.44 -30.79
CA ASN A 229 11.61 3.38 -29.65
C ASN A 229 10.93 2.01 -29.49
N GLY A 230 10.95 1.16 -30.52
CA GLY A 230 10.38 -0.19 -30.50
C GLY A 230 8.85 -0.23 -30.33
N PHE A 231 8.14 0.89 -30.54
CA PHE A 231 6.69 0.94 -30.42
C PHE A 231 6.00 0.51 -31.72
N VAL A 232 4.97 -0.32 -31.55
CA VAL A 232 4.07 -0.75 -32.63
C VAL A 232 2.65 -0.35 -32.25
N VAL A 233 1.96 0.36 -33.14
CA VAL A 233 0.63 0.91 -32.90
C VAL A 233 -0.40 0.31 -33.85
N ASN A 234 -1.48 -0.23 -33.30
CA ASN A 234 -2.52 -0.97 -34.02
C ASN A 234 -3.90 -0.28 -33.94
N VAL A 235 -4.00 0.89 -34.57
CA VAL A 235 -5.26 1.67 -34.60
C VAL A 235 -6.19 1.18 -35.73
N ASN A 236 -5.65 0.80 -36.88
CA ASN A 236 -6.40 0.42 -38.09
C ASN A 236 -6.36 -1.10 -38.38
N GLU A 237 -6.33 -1.94 -37.33
CA GLU A 237 -6.23 -3.41 -37.42
C GLU A 237 -4.96 -3.93 -38.11
N LYS A 238 -4.00 -3.04 -38.39
CA LYS A 238 -2.69 -3.34 -38.93
C LYS A 238 -1.63 -2.79 -37.97
N PRO A 239 -0.69 -3.64 -37.51
CA PRO A 239 0.48 -3.17 -36.79
C PRO A 239 1.31 -2.24 -37.70
N ALA A 240 1.70 -1.09 -37.16
CA ALA A 240 2.53 -0.12 -37.86
C ALA A 240 3.52 0.54 -36.88
N PRO A 241 4.62 1.12 -37.39
CA PRO A 241 5.47 2.01 -36.59
C PRO A 241 4.65 3.13 -35.95
N MET A 242 5.15 3.73 -34.88
CA MET A 242 4.48 4.86 -34.27
C MET A 242 4.42 6.06 -35.22
N GLY A 243 3.23 6.62 -35.42
CA GLY A 243 2.99 7.88 -36.12
C GLY A 243 3.19 9.11 -35.23
N TRP A 244 2.45 10.18 -35.52
CA TRP A 244 2.61 11.47 -34.85
C TRP A 244 1.41 11.84 -33.97
N ILE A 245 1.59 12.86 -33.12
CA ILE A 245 0.49 13.45 -32.34
C ILE A 245 0.40 14.94 -32.69
N LEU A 246 -0.78 15.40 -33.06
CA LEU A 246 -1.07 16.77 -33.45
C LEU A 246 -2.13 17.36 -32.51
N GLN A 247 -1.96 18.60 -32.06
CA GLN A 247 -3.05 19.33 -31.42
C GLN A 247 -3.82 20.13 -32.49
N GLU A 248 -5.13 19.86 -32.58
CA GLU A 248 -5.98 20.36 -33.66
C GLU A 248 -6.21 21.88 -33.63
N ASN A 249 -6.53 22.43 -32.46
CA ASN A 249 -6.91 23.83 -32.28
C ASN A 249 -5.77 24.81 -32.63
N ASN A 250 -4.54 24.48 -32.25
CA ASN A 250 -3.36 25.30 -32.52
C ASN A 250 -2.53 24.80 -33.72
N LYS A 251 -2.93 23.66 -34.33
CA LYS A 251 -2.24 23.00 -35.45
C LYS A 251 -0.75 22.75 -35.18
N LYS A 252 -0.37 22.50 -33.93
CA LYS A 252 1.02 22.25 -33.52
C LYS A 252 1.28 20.76 -33.42
N LEU A 253 2.36 20.30 -34.05
CA LEU A 253 2.90 18.95 -33.87
C LEU A 253 3.47 18.82 -32.45
N VAL A 254 3.09 17.78 -31.72
CA VAL A 254 3.77 17.43 -30.47
C VAL A 254 5.16 16.92 -30.81
N ASP A 255 6.19 17.49 -30.18
CA ASP A 255 7.57 17.09 -30.45
C ASP A 255 7.73 15.57 -30.35
N PRO A 256 8.46 14.93 -31.27
CA PRO A 256 8.55 13.46 -31.33
C PRO A 256 8.97 12.81 -30.01
N GLU A 257 9.88 13.45 -29.25
CA GLU A 257 10.32 12.95 -27.95
C GLU A 257 9.16 12.89 -26.93
N TYR A 258 8.34 13.93 -26.85
CA TYR A 258 7.17 13.95 -25.96
C TYR A 258 6.05 13.05 -26.47
N ALA A 259 5.87 12.93 -27.79
CA ALA A 259 4.93 11.99 -28.36
C ALA A 259 5.28 10.55 -27.95
N GLU A 260 6.56 10.18 -28.03
CA GLU A 260 7.05 8.87 -27.56
C GLU A 260 6.78 8.67 -26.07
N ASP A 261 7.02 9.68 -25.23
CA ASP A 261 6.73 9.61 -23.80
C ASP A 261 5.22 9.48 -23.50
N ILE A 262 4.33 10.12 -24.27
CA ILE A 262 2.88 9.91 -24.17
C ILE A 262 2.53 8.44 -24.42
N ILE A 263 3.03 7.88 -25.54
CA ILE A 263 2.77 6.48 -25.91
C ILE A 263 3.37 5.53 -24.87
N ARG A 264 4.55 5.84 -24.32
CA ARG A 264 5.21 5.09 -23.24
C ARG A 264 4.35 5.07 -21.98
N VAL A 265 3.87 6.23 -21.51
CA VAL A 265 3.00 6.33 -20.33
C VAL A 265 1.70 5.55 -20.53
N ILE A 266 1.06 5.68 -21.70
CA ILE A 266 -0.15 4.92 -22.04
C ILE A 266 0.17 3.42 -22.08
N ARG A 267 1.32 3.01 -22.59
CA ARG A 267 1.69 1.59 -22.65
C ARG A 267 2.01 1.01 -21.28
N ILE A 268 2.61 1.78 -20.38
CA ILE A 268 2.86 1.40 -18.99
C ILE A 268 1.56 1.23 -18.21
N SER A 269 0.50 1.98 -18.57
CA SER A 269 -0.83 1.79 -18.01
C SER A 269 -1.57 0.55 -18.57
N LYS A 270 -0.92 -0.26 -19.41
CA LYS A 270 -1.35 -1.65 -19.68
C LYS A 270 -0.85 -2.54 -18.55
N SER A 271 -1.70 -3.43 -18.07
CA SER A 271 -1.34 -4.41 -17.05
C SER A 271 -0.21 -5.35 -17.52
N GLY A 272 0.53 -5.95 -16.58
CA GLY A 272 1.56 -6.94 -16.84
C GLY A 272 2.96 -6.40 -17.14
N PHE A 273 3.26 -5.12 -16.86
CA PHE A 273 4.58 -4.52 -17.04
C PHE A 273 5.71 -5.33 -16.38
N ARG A 274 5.48 -5.91 -15.19
CA ARG A 274 6.50 -6.65 -14.44
C ARG A 274 6.80 -8.04 -15.02
N ARG A 275 5.98 -8.52 -15.95
CA ARG A 275 6.18 -9.79 -16.67
C ARG A 275 6.72 -9.60 -18.08
N LEU A 276 6.93 -8.36 -18.50
CA LEU A 276 7.52 -8.12 -19.81
C LEU A 276 8.93 -8.73 -19.85
N PRO A 277 9.31 -9.37 -20.97
CA PRO A 277 10.70 -9.72 -21.19
C PRO A 277 11.60 -8.50 -20.96
N GLU A 278 12.81 -8.73 -20.44
CA GLU A 278 13.73 -7.66 -20.03
C GLU A 278 13.91 -6.59 -21.12
N GLU A 279 14.08 -7.02 -22.38
CA GLU A 279 14.24 -6.13 -23.53
C GLU A 279 13.00 -5.26 -23.81
N GLN A 280 11.78 -5.80 -23.63
CA GLN A 280 10.56 -5.02 -23.72
C GLN A 280 10.43 -4.04 -22.53
N GLY A 281 10.83 -4.48 -21.34
CA GLY A 281 10.91 -3.63 -20.15
C GLY A 281 11.83 -2.43 -20.37
N LYS A 282 13.02 -2.66 -20.96
CA LYS A 282 14.00 -1.60 -21.26
C LYS A 282 13.41 -0.49 -22.13
N LEU A 283 12.65 -0.82 -23.17
CA LEU A 283 12.00 0.18 -24.06
C LEU A 283 11.06 1.14 -23.30
N LEU A 284 10.36 0.62 -22.29
CA LEU A 284 9.48 1.41 -21.43
C LEU A 284 10.23 2.21 -20.35
N MET A 285 11.52 1.98 -20.18
CA MET A 285 12.37 2.63 -19.19
C MET A 285 13.31 3.69 -19.80
N LEU A 286 13.10 4.03 -21.07
CA LEU A 286 13.79 5.09 -21.82
C LEU A 286 13.10 6.46 -21.68
N GLY A 287 13.70 7.50 -22.28
CA GLY A 287 13.15 8.87 -22.27
C GLY A 287 13.11 9.47 -20.87
N LEU A 288 12.01 10.15 -20.52
CA LEU A 288 11.79 10.72 -19.17
C LEU A 288 11.74 9.68 -18.05
N MET A 289 11.63 8.39 -18.40
CA MET A 289 11.72 7.29 -17.43
C MET A 289 13.16 6.93 -17.06
N LYS A 290 14.18 7.40 -17.79
CA LYS A 290 15.61 7.07 -17.56
C LYS A 290 16.15 7.81 -16.32
N GLY A 291 16.91 7.11 -15.46
CA GLY A 291 17.59 7.73 -14.31
C GLY A 291 16.80 7.76 -12.99
N ASN A 292 15.63 7.12 -12.93
CA ASN A 292 14.85 6.93 -11.70
C ASN A 292 15.15 5.58 -11.02
N GLU A 293 16.42 5.18 -10.91
CA GLU A 293 16.79 3.92 -10.24
C GLU A 293 16.81 4.08 -8.70
N HIS A 294 16.79 5.31 -8.21
CA HIS A 294 16.73 5.67 -6.80
C HIS A 294 15.41 6.37 -6.44
N ILE A 295 14.27 5.79 -6.82
CA ILE A 295 12.97 6.33 -6.42
C ILE A 295 12.86 6.23 -4.91
N LEU A 296 12.88 7.38 -4.25
CA LEU A 296 12.58 7.50 -2.83
C LEU A 296 11.15 7.00 -2.60
N HIS A 297 10.86 6.44 -1.42
CA HIS A 297 9.49 5.99 -1.09
C HIS A 297 8.46 7.12 -1.13
N THR A 298 8.93 8.36 -1.19
CA THR A 298 8.15 9.58 -1.40
C THR A 298 7.81 9.86 -2.85
N GLN A 299 8.32 9.12 -3.82
CA GLN A 299 8.19 9.44 -5.23
C GLN A 299 7.59 8.28 -6.00
N ASN A 300 6.95 8.58 -7.14
CA ASN A 300 6.48 7.58 -8.08
C ASN A 300 7.19 7.83 -9.42
N ARG A 301 7.88 6.81 -9.93
CA ARG A 301 8.64 6.89 -11.19
C ARG A 301 7.80 7.40 -12.35
N SER A 302 6.67 6.73 -12.55
CA SER A 302 5.77 6.99 -13.66
C SER A 302 5.17 8.37 -13.52
N PHE A 303 4.83 8.79 -12.30
CA PHE A 303 4.35 10.13 -12.06
C PHE A 303 5.42 11.19 -12.28
N ASN A 304 6.68 10.99 -11.89
CA ASN A 304 7.75 11.97 -12.16
C ASN A 304 7.91 12.24 -13.66
N ALA A 305 7.86 11.17 -14.48
CA ALA A 305 7.90 11.32 -15.94
C ALA A 305 6.63 11.95 -16.49
N MET A 306 5.45 11.55 -15.99
CA MET A 306 4.17 12.17 -16.35
C MET A 306 4.14 13.65 -15.97
N ASP A 307 4.67 14.04 -14.82
CA ASP A 307 4.62 15.41 -14.31
C ASP A 307 5.33 16.38 -15.27
N ILE A 308 6.54 16.02 -15.72
CA ILE A 308 7.28 16.78 -16.73
C ILE A 308 6.53 16.82 -18.06
N LEU A 309 6.07 15.66 -18.53
CA LEU A 309 5.35 15.54 -19.79
C LEU A 309 4.08 16.41 -19.80
N LEU A 310 3.27 16.32 -18.75
CA LEU A 310 1.99 16.99 -18.64
C LEU A 310 2.16 18.51 -18.47
N GLU A 311 3.19 18.95 -17.75
CA GLU A 311 3.54 20.37 -17.66
C GLU A 311 3.92 20.95 -19.02
N THR A 312 4.68 20.21 -19.84
CA THR A 312 4.97 20.60 -21.22
C THR A 312 3.70 20.63 -22.06
N LEU A 313 2.84 19.61 -21.96
CA LEU A 313 1.58 19.55 -22.71
C LEU A 313 0.63 20.70 -22.36
N GLU A 314 0.58 21.09 -21.09
CA GLU A 314 -0.19 22.24 -20.64
C GLU A 314 0.36 23.54 -21.23
N LYS A 315 1.65 23.82 -21.04
CA LYS A 315 2.28 25.08 -21.43
C LYS A 315 2.32 25.28 -22.95
N GLU A 316 2.64 24.22 -23.69
CA GLU A 316 2.95 24.33 -25.10
C GLU A 316 1.80 23.93 -26.04
N TYR A 317 0.86 23.13 -25.53
CA TYR A 317 -0.20 22.54 -26.34
C TYR A 317 -1.60 22.80 -25.78
N GLY A 318 -1.72 23.47 -24.62
CA GLY A 318 -3.00 23.84 -24.03
C GLY A 318 -3.79 22.65 -23.46
N PHE A 319 -3.12 21.55 -23.13
CA PHE A 319 -3.74 20.44 -22.41
C PHE A 319 -4.11 20.87 -20.99
N ASP A 320 -5.30 20.50 -20.51
CA ASP A 320 -5.71 20.65 -19.13
C ASP A 320 -5.53 19.32 -18.37
N PRO A 321 -4.42 19.16 -17.63
CA PRO A 321 -4.12 17.94 -16.89
C PRO A 321 -5.01 17.75 -15.66
N SER A 322 -5.74 18.77 -15.19
CA SER A 322 -6.69 18.61 -14.08
C SER A 322 -7.81 17.61 -14.41
N LYS A 323 -8.09 17.38 -15.70
CA LYS A 323 -9.07 16.39 -16.18
C LYS A 323 -8.63 14.94 -16.05
N LEU A 324 -7.36 14.68 -15.74
CA LEU A 324 -6.85 13.31 -15.52
C LEU A 324 -7.24 12.78 -14.14
N MET A 325 -7.27 13.67 -13.15
CA MET A 325 -7.64 13.38 -11.76
C MET A 325 -8.53 14.50 -11.21
N ASP A 326 -9.74 14.56 -11.76
CA ASP A 326 -10.74 15.54 -11.35
C ASP A 326 -11.43 15.15 -10.03
N ASP A 327 -12.24 16.08 -9.52
CA ASP A 327 -13.05 15.84 -8.33
C ASP A 327 -14.02 14.66 -8.50
N GLY A 328 -14.35 14.24 -9.73
CA GLY A 328 -15.16 13.06 -10.00
C GLY A 328 -14.40 11.75 -9.75
N VAL A 329 -13.09 11.70 -9.99
CA VAL A 329 -12.25 10.55 -9.61
C VAL A 329 -12.13 10.46 -8.09
N THR A 330 -11.76 11.55 -7.42
CA THR A 330 -11.58 11.56 -5.95
C THR A 330 -12.90 11.32 -5.22
N SER A 331 -14.02 11.89 -5.70
CA SER A 331 -15.36 11.63 -5.14
C SER A 331 -15.78 10.17 -5.29
N ARG A 332 -15.52 9.53 -6.44
CA ARG A 332 -15.84 8.10 -6.62
C ARG A 332 -15.06 7.21 -5.66
N VAL A 333 -13.77 7.50 -5.45
CA VAL A 333 -12.97 6.76 -4.46
C VAL A 333 -13.49 7.00 -3.04
N PHE A 334 -13.87 8.24 -2.71
CA PHE A 334 -14.49 8.56 -1.43
C PHE A 334 -15.80 7.80 -1.22
N GLU A 335 -16.72 7.84 -2.19
CA GLU A 335 -17.99 7.13 -2.17
C GLU A 335 -17.80 5.61 -2.04
N GLN A 336 -16.84 5.05 -2.78
CA GLN A 336 -16.52 3.62 -2.70
C GLN A 336 -15.96 3.25 -1.32
N MET A 337 -15.06 4.05 -0.74
CA MET A 337 -14.53 3.82 0.60
C MET A 337 -15.63 3.92 1.68
N GLN A 338 -16.51 4.92 1.57
CA GLN A 338 -17.67 5.09 2.46
C GLN A 338 -18.66 3.92 2.36
N LYS A 339 -18.87 3.41 1.15
CA LYS A 339 -19.69 2.21 0.92
C LYS A 339 -19.05 0.98 1.52
N ASP A 340 -17.76 0.75 1.26
CA ASP A 340 -17.03 -0.42 1.79
C ASP A 340 -16.95 -0.39 3.33
N ALA A 341 -16.84 0.79 3.95
CA ALA A 341 -16.93 0.94 5.40
C ALA A 341 -18.26 0.42 5.97
N LYS A 342 -19.37 0.58 5.25
CA LYS A 342 -20.71 0.12 5.66
C LYS A 342 -20.95 -1.36 5.32
N ASP A 343 -20.61 -1.75 4.09
CA ASP A 343 -20.98 -3.04 3.52
C ASP A 343 -19.97 -4.14 3.88
N LYS A 344 -18.70 -3.78 4.03
CA LYS A 344 -17.57 -4.70 4.24
C LYS A 344 -16.81 -4.44 5.54
N ASN A 345 -17.32 -3.58 6.42
CA ASN A 345 -16.71 -3.20 7.69
C ASN A 345 -15.20 -2.88 7.58
N THR A 346 -14.82 -2.16 6.53
CA THR A 346 -13.42 -1.82 6.22
C THR A 346 -12.72 -1.05 7.34
N VAL A 347 -13.47 -0.32 8.16
CA VAL A 347 -12.94 0.39 9.34
C VAL A 347 -12.41 -0.60 10.38
N GLU A 348 -13.14 -1.68 10.65
CA GLU A 348 -12.67 -2.74 11.55
C GLU A 348 -11.35 -3.34 11.06
N ASP A 349 -11.23 -3.57 9.75
CA ASP A 349 -10.01 -4.08 9.15
C ASP A 349 -8.85 -3.10 9.34
N LEU A 350 -9.04 -1.78 9.13
CA LEU A 350 -8.02 -0.75 9.42
C LEU A 350 -7.58 -0.77 10.88
N LEU A 351 -8.53 -0.79 11.82
CA LEU A 351 -8.22 -0.79 13.25
C LEU A 351 -7.49 -2.08 13.65
N THR A 352 -7.86 -3.23 13.06
CA THR A 352 -7.17 -4.51 13.27
C THR A 352 -5.75 -4.48 12.70
N ILE A 353 -5.55 -3.93 11.48
CA ILE A 353 -4.23 -3.75 10.87
C ILE A 353 -3.33 -2.88 11.76
N ASN A 354 -3.85 -1.81 12.36
CA ASN A 354 -3.07 -0.98 13.29
C ASN A 354 -2.49 -1.82 14.44
N LEU A 355 -3.33 -2.64 15.08
CA LEU A 355 -2.89 -3.50 16.18
C LEU A 355 -1.89 -4.55 15.70
N ALA A 356 -2.13 -5.17 14.54
CA ALA A 356 -1.21 -6.14 13.98
C ALA A 356 0.18 -5.55 13.68
N MET A 357 0.24 -4.33 13.13
CA MET A 357 1.50 -3.60 12.92
C MET A 357 2.22 -3.29 14.23
N GLU A 358 1.47 -3.03 15.30
CA GLU A 358 2.03 -2.83 16.64
C GLU A 358 2.64 -4.12 17.20
N MET A 359 1.94 -5.24 17.02
CA MET A 359 2.30 -6.56 17.58
C MET A 359 3.56 -7.17 16.97
N ILE A 360 3.91 -6.82 15.73
CA ILE A 360 5.12 -7.32 15.05
C ILE A 360 6.38 -6.50 15.35
N GLN A 361 6.28 -5.37 16.07
CA GLN A 361 7.47 -4.55 16.38
C GLN A 361 8.59 -5.30 17.11
N PRO A 362 8.34 -6.29 18.00
CA PRO A 362 9.40 -7.13 18.55
C PRO A 362 10.24 -7.86 17.47
N LEU A 363 9.60 -8.32 16.40
CA LEU A 363 10.29 -8.98 15.27
C LEU A 363 11.25 -8.02 14.55
N LYS A 364 10.88 -6.73 14.47
CA LYS A 364 11.69 -5.67 13.88
C LYS A 364 12.87 -5.29 14.80
N ALA A 365 12.61 -5.12 16.10
CA ALA A 365 13.63 -4.76 17.10
C ALA A 365 14.78 -5.78 17.16
N THR A 366 14.47 -7.05 16.91
CA THR A 366 15.40 -8.17 17.01
C THR A 366 16.08 -8.53 15.69
N LEU A 367 15.63 -7.95 14.57
CA LEU A 367 16.08 -8.33 13.22
C LEU A 367 17.60 -8.20 13.03
N GLY A 368 18.22 -7.16 13.59
CA GLY A 368 19.67 -6.96 13.51
C GLY A 368 20.52 -8.02 14.21
N LYS A 369 19.91 -8.88 15.03
CA LYS A 369 20.57 -9.98 15.77
C LYS A 369 20.13 -11.37 15.29
N SER A 370 19.26 -11.39 14.27
CA SER A 370 18.62 -12.59 13.71
C SER A 370 19.32 -13.04 12.43
N THR A 371 19.15 -14.31 12.06
CA THR A 371 19.52 -14.86 10.75
C THR A 371 18.37 -14.78 9.73
N ARG A 372 17.21 -14.22 10.10
CA ARG A 372 16.08 -13.98 9.21
C ARG A 372 16.46 -13.02 8.08
N HIS A 373 15.77 -13.13 6.95
CA HIS A 373 15.97 -12.25 5.80
C HIS A 373 15.87 -10.77 6.22
N PRO A 374 16.86 -9.91 5.89
CA PRO A 374 16.85 -8.51 6.30
C PRO A 374 15.74 -7.73 5.59
N LEU A 375 15.16 -6.74 6.27
CA LEU A 375 14.19 -5.86 5.63
C LEU A 375 14.87 -5.00 4.56
N LEU A 376 14.23 -4.89 3.40
CA LEU A 376 14.61 -3.87 2.44
C LEU A 376 14.49 -2.49 3.11
N LYS A 377 15.42 -1.58 2.80
CA LYS A 377 15.46 -0.21 3.35
C LYS A 377 14.11 0.53 3.28
N GLN A 378 13.29 0.20 2.29
CA GLN A 378 11.98 0.80 2.09
C GLN A 378 10.89 0.34 3.05
N LEU A 379 11.11 -0.80 3.69
CA LEU A 379 10.22 -1.44 4.62
C LEU A 379 10.66 -1.22 6.08
N THR A 380 11.58 -0.29 6.34
CA THR A 380 12.09 -0.03 7.70
C THR A 380 11.37 1.11 8.43
N ASN A 381 10.22 1.56 7.91
CA ASN A 381 9.47 2.66 8.52
C ASN A 381 9.19 2.40 10.01
N PRO A 382 9.33 3.42 10.88
CA PRO A 382 8.99 3.30 12.29
C PRO A 382 7.48 3.15 12.48
N TYR A 383 7.04 2.53 13.58
CA TYR A 383 5.62 2.27 13.83
C TYR A 383 4.80 3.56 13.84
N LYS A 384 5.38 4.67 14.34
CA LYS A 384 4.74 6.00 14.31
C LYS A 384 4.32 6.44 12.90
N VAL A 385 5.12 6.12 11.87
CA VAL A 385 4.80 6.46 10.46
C VAL A 385 3.66 5.58 9.97
N THR A 386 3.72 4.28 10.26
CA THR A 386 2.66 3.32 9.91
C THR A 386 1.34 3.72 10.54
N GLN A 387 1.32 3.99 11.84
CA GLN A 387 0.14 4.44 12.56
C GLN A 387 -0.41 5.77 12.02
N ASN A 388 0.45 6.76 11.75
CA ASN A 388 0.02 8.04 11.18
C ASN A 388 -0.64 7.86 9.81
N THR A 389 -0.15 6.92 9.01
CA THR A 389 -0.74 6.58 7.70
C THR A 389 -2.18 6.06 7.85
N LEU A 390 -2.43 5.18 8.82
CA LEU A 390 -3.78 4.66 9.06
C LEU A 390 -4.71 5.75 9.59
N LYS A 391 -4.22 6.62 10.49
CA LYS A 391 -4.96 7.82 10.93
C LYS A 391 -5.29 8.74 9.76
N ALA A 392 -4.33 8.96 8.85
CA ALA A 392 -4.50 9.79 7.67
C ALA A 392 -5.57 9.22 6.72
N ILE A 393 -5.62 7.90 6.51
CA ILE A 393 -6.69 7.26 5.72
C ILE A 393 -8.06 7.50 6.39
N ILE A 394 -8.19 7.19 7.69
CA ILE A 394 -9.46 7.38 8.42
C ILE A 394 -9.90 8.83 8.37
N TYR A 395 -8.97 9.77 8.57
CA TYR A 395 -9.23 11.20 8.54
C TYR A 395 -9.62 11.69 7.14
N ALA A 396 -8.85 11.35 6.10
CA ALA A 396 -9.04 11.82 4.74
C ALA A 396 -10.40 11.40 4.17
N PHE A 397 -10.83 10.19 4.50
CA PHE A 397 -12.10 9.61 4.05
C PHE A 397 -13.24 9.81 5.04
N ASP A 398 -13.05 10.48 6.18
CA ASP A 398 -14.05 10.67 7.24
C ASP A 398 -14.72 9.34 7.67
N LEU A 399 -13.90 8.32 7.91
CA LEU A 399 -14.38 6.97 8.21
C LEU A 399 -14.84 6.86 9.66
N LYS A 400 -15.98 6.17 9.83
CA LYS A 400 -16.60 5.88 11.12
C LYS A 400 -16.87 4.40 11.22
N LYS A 401 -16.94 3.88 12.45
CA LYS A 401 -17.34 2.49 12.69
C LYS A 401 -18.79 2.28 12.24
N GLN A 402 -19.19 1.03 12.06
CA GLN A 402 -20.48 0.67 11.45
C GLN A 402 -21.68 1.22 12.26
N GLU A 403 -21.56 1.26 13.57
CA GLU A 403 -22.52 1.84 14.51
C GLU A 403 -22.50 3.38 14.56
N GLY A 404 -21.65 4.02 13.75
CA GLY A 404 -21.54 5.47 13.62
C GLY A 404 -20.57 6.14 14.61
N SER A 405 -19.94 5.37 15.50
CA SER A 405 -18.95 5.88 16.44
C SER A 405 -17.64 6.26 15.73
N PRO A 406 -16.83 7.19 16.29
CA PRO A 406 -15.57 7.60 15.67
C PRO A 406 -14.54 6.46 15.63
N ALA A 407 -13.91 6.26 14.48
CA ALA A 407 -12.74 5.37 14.37
C ALA A 407 -11.43 6.06 14.82
N LEU A 408 -11.43 7.40 14.85
CA LEU A 408 -10.31 8.25 15.24
C LEU A 408 -10.84 9.38 16.12
N TYR A 409 -10.34 9.44 17.35
CA TYR A 409 -10.60 10.53 18.30
C TYR A 409 -9.48 11.57 18.16
N LEU A 410 -9.79 12.68 17.51
CA LEU A 410 -8.83 13.75 17.25
C LEU A 410 -8.55 14.58 18.50
N ASP A 411 -7.33 15.11 18.58
CA ASP A 411 -7.01 16.19 19.50
C ASP A 411 -7.88 17.41 19.17
N PRO A 412 -8.66 17.95 20.13
CA PRO A 412 -9.61 19.01 19.85
C PRO A 412 -8.95 20.37 19.59
N GLU A 413 -7.74 20.60 20.09
CA GLU A 413 -7.03 21.88 19.94
C GLU A 413 -6.13 21.88 18.71
N THR A 414 -5.46 20.76 18.45
CA THR A 414 -4.42 20.64 17.42
C THR A 414 -4.57 19.34 16.62
N PRO A 415 -5.68 19.13 15.88
CA PRO A 415 -5.94 17.87 15.17
C PRO A 415 -4.89 17.52 14.11
N LEU A 416 -4.22 18.54 13.55
CA LEU A 416 -3.15 18.40 12.57
C LEU A 416 -1.93 19.20 13.04
N SER A 417 -0.73 18.63 12.90
CA SER A 417 0.52 19.37 13.12
C SER A 417 1.60 18.96 12.12
N ILE A 418 2.61 19.82 11.97
CA ILE A 418 3.83 19.47 11.23
C ILE A 418 4.75 18.71 12.17
N ASP A 419 5.34 17.62 11.68
CA ASP A 419 6.30 16.80 12.39
C ASP A 419 7.50 16.61 11.46
N GLU A 420 8.69 16.97 11.92
CA GLU A 420 9.92 16.91 11.09
C GLU A 420 10.34 15.48 10.78
N GLU A 421 9.88 14.51 11.56
CA GLU A 421 10.16 13.08 11.37
C GLU A 421 9.17 12.41 10.41
N LEU A 422 8.09 13.10 10.03
CA LEU A 422 7.06 12.61 9.12
C LEU A 422 7.10 13.39 7.79
N ILE A 423 7.01 12.64 6.68
CA ILE A 423 6.82 13.26 5.36
C ILE A 423 5.43 13.91 5.27
N ASP A 424 4.43 13.19 5.76
CA ASP A 424 3.02 13.59 5.78
C ASP A 424 2.73 14.47 7.00
N VAL A 425 1.62 15.21 6.96
CA VAL A 425 1.13 15.90 8.16
C VAL A 425 0.84 14.89 9.28
N ARG A 426 1.14 15.26 10.52
CA ARG A 426 0.79 14.45 11.69
C ARG A 426 -0.69 14.59 12.00
N ILE A 427 -1.37 13.46 12.16
CA ILE A 427 -2.76 13.40 12.62
C ILE A 427 -2.74 13.16 14.14
N ASN A 428 -3.03 14.20 14.91
CA ASN A 428 -3.04 14.12 16.35
C ASN A 428 -4.38 13.55 16.83
N GLY A 429 -4.28 12.43 17.55
CA GLY A 429 -5.44 11.69 18.02
C GLY A 429 -5.11 10.24 18.28
N GLN A 430 -6.11 9.52 18.78
CA GLN A 430 -6.03 8.10 19.11
C GLN A 430 -7.03 7.31 18.26
N LEU A 431 -6.56 6.19 17.71
CA LEU A 431 -7.43 5.25 17.01
C LEU A 431 -8.29 4.49 18.03
N ALA A 432 -9.54 4.21 17.67
CA ALA A 432 -10.39 3.33 18.45
C ALA A 432 -9.85 1.89 18.42
N ASN A 433 -10.24 1.07 19.41
CA ASN A 433 -10.05 -0.37 19.29
C ASN A 433 -11.08 -0.98 18.31
N PRO A 434 -10.72 -2.04 17.57
CA PRO A 434 -11.69 -2.80 16.79
C PRO A 434 -12.65 -3.56 17.72
N ASP A 435 -13.87 -3.80 17.26
CA ASP A 435 -14.89 -4.57 18.00
C ASP A 435 -14.73 -6.09 17.85
N LEU A 436 -13.84 -6.50 16.94
CA LEU A 436 -13.58 -7.87 16.51
C LEU A 436 -14.88 -8.60 16.16
N THR A 437 -15.71 -7.94 15.35
CA THR A 437 -16.98 -8.45 14.82
C THR A 437 -16.78 -9.60 13.84
N ASN A 438 -15.69 -9.57 13.07
CA ASN A 438 -15.27 -10.66 12.21
C ASN A 438 -14.36 -11.63 12.99
N PRO A 439 -14.74 -12.90 13.20
CA PRO A 439 -13.93 -13.85 13.97
C PRO A 439 -12.54 -14.09 13.35
N LYS A 440 -12.38 -13.91 12.03
CA LYS A 440 -11.06 -14.00 11.38
C LYS A 440 -10.10 -12.89 11.78
N ASN A 441 -10.60 -11.70 12.16
CA ASN A 441 -9.76 -10.63 12.71
C ASN A 441 -9.23 -11.02 14.09
N THR A 442 -10.07 -11.67 14.92
CA THR A 442 -9.66 -12.25 16.20
C THR A 442 -8.61 -13.35 16.01
N ALA A 443 -8.85 -14.26 15.05
CA ALA A 443 -7.94 -15.35 14.71
C ALA A 443 -6.57 -14.81 14.26
N ALA A 444 -6.56 -13.78 13.41
CA ALA A 444 -5.35 -13.16 12.92
C ALA A 444 -4.52 -12.55 14.06
N LEU A 445 -5.13 -11.74 14.93
CA LEU A 445 -4.43 -11.13 16.07
C LEU A 445 -3.91 -12.17 17.07
N LEU A 446 -4.70 -13.21 17.36
CA LEU A 446 -4.26 -14.31 18.22
C LEU A 446 -3.09 -15.08 17.59
N SER A 447 -3.14 -15.32 16.28
CA SER A 447 -2.08 -16.00 15.55
C SER A 447 -0.77 -15.21 15.55
N ILE A 448 -0.85 -13.88 15.35
CA ILE A 448 0.33 -13.00 15.44
C ILE A 448 0.91 -13.06 16.85
N ALA A 449 0.08 -13.02 17.90
CA ALA A 449 0.56 -13.09 19.27
C ALA A 449 1.32 -14.39 19.55
N ILE A 450 0.81 -15.53 19.08
CA ILE A 450 1.45 -16.84 19.23
C ILE A 450 2.79 -16.86 18.46
N LEU A 451 2.78 -16.55 17.16
CA LEU A 451 3.98 -16.59 16.31
C LEU A 451 5.09 -15.68 16.82
N VAL A 452 4.77 -14.43 17.17
CA VAL A 452 5.76 -13.48 17.69
C VAL A 452 6.30 -13.97 19.03
N SER A 453 5.45 -14.47 19.93
CA SER A 453 5.89 -14.97 21.24
C SER A 453 6.83 -16.16 21.12
N GLU A 454 6.45 -17.16 20.32
CA GLU A 454 7.27 -18.34 20.07
C GLU A 454 8.62 -17.96 19.45
N GLN A 455 8.62 -17.05 18.46
CA GLN A 455 9.85 -16.58 17.84
C GLN A 455 10.75 -15.83 18.81
N MET A 456 10.21 -14.94 19.64
CA MET A 456 11.03 -14.23 20.62
C MET A 456 11.58 -15.16 21.70
N ILE A 457 10.81 -16.16 22.14
CA ILE A 457 11.30 -17.16 23.09
C ILE A 457 12.46 -17.96 22.49
N VAL A 458 12.30 -18.47 21.27
CA VAL A 458 13.27 -19.37 20.62
C VAL A 458 14.49 -18.61 20.12
N GLU A 459 14.30 -17.54 19.33
CA GLU A 459 15.38 -16.82 18.65
C GLU A 459 16.14 -15.87 19.58
N GLN A 460 15.48 -15.35 20.64
CA GLN A 460 16.10 -14.37 21.54
C GLN A 460 16.35 -14.96 22.92
N LEU A 461 15.31 -15.38 23.65
CA LEU A 461 15.50 -15.76 25.05
C LEU A 461 16.34 -17.04 25.22
N LEU A 462 16.06 -18.07 24.43
CA LEU A 462 16.80 -19.33 24.46
C LEU A 462 18.21 -19.19 23.88
N LYS A 463 18.35 -18.39 22.81
CA LYS A 463 19.67 -18.04 22.24
C LYS A 463 20.55 -17.35 23.27
N ASP A 464 20.03 -16.32 23.95
CA ASP A 464 20.75 -15.57 24.98
C ASP A 464 21.10 -16.44 26.19
N LEU A 465 20.24 -17.37 26.58
CA LEU A 465 20.55 -18.35 27.63
C LEU A 465 21.80 -19.18 27.27
N VAL A 466 21.89 -19.65 26.02
CA VAL A 466 23.03 -20.43 25.57
C VAL A 466 24.30 -19.58 25.44
N LEU A 467 24.17 -18.36 24.90
CA LEU A 467 25.31 -17.48 24.62
C LEU A 467 25.88 -16.79 25.88
N HIS A 468 25.00 -16.35 26.78
CA HIS A 468 25.35 -15.49 27.92
C HIS A 468 25.16 -16.16 29.28
N GLY A 469 24.48 -17.30 29.34
CA GLY A 469 24.25 -18.06 30.56
C GLY A 469 23.02 -17.61 31.36
N ILE A 470 22.79 -18.30 32.49
CA ILE A 470 21.54 -18.23 33.28
C ILE A 470 21.31 -16.86 33.92
N GLU A 471 22.38 -16.10 34.18
CA GLU A 471 22.29 -14.76 34.78
C GLU A 471 21.84 -13.67 33.81
N HIS A 472 21.79 -13.95 32.51
CA HIS A 472 21.34 -12.98 31.52
C HIS A 472 19.84 -12.65 31.74
N PRO A 473 19.40 -11.37 31.60
CA PRO A 473 18.00 -11.00 31.80
C PRO A 473 17.02 -11.84 30.95
N SER A 474 17.36 -12.13 29.69
CA SER A 474 16.57 -12.98 28.81
C SER A 474 16.46 -14.42 29.33
N ALA A 475 17.52 -14.96 29.94
CA ALA A 475 17.54 -16.30 30.51
C ALA A 475 16.67 -16.38 31.78
N GLN A 476 16.78 -15.37 32.66
CA GLN A 476 15.93 -15.25 33.85
C GLN A 476 14.46 -15.10 33.47
N ALA A 477 14.17 -14.32 32.41
CA ALA A 477 12.84 -14.19 31.84
C ALA A 477 12.31 -15.54 31.33
N LEU A 478 13.09 -16.28 30.52
CA LEU A 478 12.69 -17.61 30.04
C LEU A 478 12.39 -18.57 31.19
N LYS A 479 13.28 -18.62 32.19
CA LYS A 479 13.10 -19.46 33.39
C LYS A 479 11.80 -19.13 34.14
N SER A 480 11.51 -17.83 34.30
CA SER A 480 10.28 -17.35 34.95
C SER A 480 9.03 -17.71 34.15
N LEU A 481 9.07 -17.54 32.82
CA LEU A 481 7.95 -17.84 31.92
C LEU A 481 7.60 -19.33 31.88
N LEU A 482 8.60 -20.20 31.87
CA LEU A 482 8.38 -21.65 31.88
C LEU A 482 7.94 -22.15 33.26
N ASN A 483 8.50 -21.57 34.33
CA ASN A 483 8.32 -22.02 35.71
C ASN A 483 8.49 -23.55 35.84
N ASP A 484 9.53 -24.07 35.19
CA ASP A 484 9.83 -25.49 35.04
C ASP A 484 11.33 -25.67 34.82
N GLU A 485 12.04 -26.06 35.87
CA GLU A 485 13.50 -26.16 35.84
C GLU A 485 13.98 -27.30 34.94
N GLU A 486 13.27 -28.42 34.93
CA GLU A 486 13.64 -29.59 34.12
C GLU A 486 13.53 -29.25 32.64
N LEU A 487 12.41 -28.66 32.22
CA LEU A 487 12.23 -28.21 30.85
C LEU A 487 13.23 -27.11 30.47
N PHE A 488 13.45 -26.12 31.34
CA PHE A 488 14.42 -25.05 31.10
C PHE A 488 15.82 -25.60 30.79
N LEU A 489 16.30 -26.56 31.58
CA LEU A 489 17.60 -27.21 31.37
C LEU A 489 17.60 -28.11 30.12
N ALA A 490 16.50 -28.81 29.84
CA ALA A 490 16.37 -29.64 28.64
C ALA A 490 16.45 -28.80 27.37
N LEU A 491 15.73 -27.67 27.31
CA LEU A 491 15.76 -26.75 26.18
C LEU A 491 17.16 -26.15 25.96
N GLN A 492 17.88 -25.81 27.04
CA GLN A 492 19.26 -25.34 26.95
C GLN A 492 20.18 -26.39 26.33
N GLN A 493 20.09 -27.64 26.80
CA GLN A 493 20.89 -28.77 26.29
C GLN A 493 20.58 -29.04 24.81
N GLN A 494 19.30 -29.04 24.43
CA GLN A 494 18.89 -29.21 23.04
C GLN A 494 19.44 -28.08 22.18
N ALA A 495 19.27 -26.81 22.57
CA ALA A 495 19.77 -25.66 21.83
C ALA A 495 21.30 -25.65 21.65
N LEU A 496 22.06 -26.11 22.65
CA LEU A 496 23.52 -26.27 22.56
C LEU A 496 23.97 -27.29 21.50
N SER A 497 23.12 -28.26 21.17
CA SER A 497 23.42 -29.31 20.18
C SER A 497 23.07 -28.93 18.75
N LEU A 498 22.41 -27.78 18.55
CA LEU A 498 21.93 -27.29 17.25
C LEU A 498 23.00 -26.47 16.51
N PRO A 499 22.82 -26.25 15.18
CA PRO A 499 23.70 -25.40 14.40
C PRO A 499 23.92 -24.03 15.03
N SER A 500 25.15 -23.53 15.00
CA SER A 500 25.56 -22.29 15.67
C SER A 500 26.48 -21.45 14.78
N ASN A 501 26.54 -20.14 15.04
CA ASN A 501 27.48 -19.20 14.45
C ASN A 501 28.24 -18.41 15.54
N GLU A 502 28.97 -17.37 15.15
CA GLU A 502 29.73 -16.51 16.08
C GLU A 502 28.85 -15.81 17.12
N THR A 503 27.54 -15.71 16.87
CA THR A 503 26.54 -15.11 17.77
C THR A 503 25.73 -16.14 18.55
N GLY A 504 26.17 -17.41 18.60
CA GLY A 504 25.48 -18.49 19.32
C GLY A 504 24.61 -19.39 18.42
N PRO A 505 23.68 -20.16 18.99
CA PRO A 505 22.86 -21.10 18.23
C PRO A 505 21.91 -20.36 17.27
N ILE A 506 21.71 -20.94 16.10
CA ILE A 506 20.81 -20.44 15.06
C ILE A 506 19.44 -21.09 15.29
N LEU A 507 18.55 -20.36 15.94
CA LEU A 507 17.24 -20.84 16.40
C LEU A 507 16.11 -20.02 15.77
N GLY A 508 14.98 -20.66 15.50
CA GLY A 508 13.80 -20.00 14.93
C GLY A 508 12.69 -20.98 14.61
N LEU A 509 11.46 -20.47 14.48
CA LEU A 509 10.27 -21.29 14.20
C LEU A 509 10.31 -21.93 12.82
N GLN A 510 10.90 -21.22 11.85
CA GLN A 510 10.99 -21.64 10.46
C GLN A 510 11.94 -22.83 10.25
N LEU A 511 12.75 -23.18 11.25
CA LEU A 511 13.83 -24.16 11.12
C LEU A 511 13.35 -25.56 11.52
N PRO A 512 13.36 -26.56 10.61
CA PRO A 512 12.86 -27.90 10.91
C PRO A 512 13.55 -28.57 12.10
N TYR A 513 14.84 -28.31 12.30
CA TYR A 513 15.59 -28.87 13.43
C TYR A 513 15.22 -28.24 14.79
N CYS A 514 14.45 -27.15 14.81
CA CYS A 514 13.92 -26.54 16.04
C CYS A 514 12.52 -27.06 16.41
N GLU A 515 11.90 -27.93 15.61
CA GLU A 515 10.52 -28.38 15.82
C GLU A 515 10.29 -29.02 17.20
N GLU A 516 11.24 -29.81 17.71
CA GLU A 516 11.12 -30.45 19.01
C GLU A 516 11.09 -29.44 20.18
N ILE A 517 11.90 -28.38 20.07
CA ILE A 517 11.90 -27.26 21.03
C ILE A 517 10.54 -26.55 20.98
N VAL A 518 10.04 -26.24 19.77
CA VAL A 518 8.76 -25.56 19.57
C VAL A 518 7.59 -26.41 20.09
N ALA A 519 7.60 -27.73 19.86
CA ALA A 519 6.57 -28.64 20.36
C ALA A 519 6.48 -28.62 21.90
N GLN A 520 7.62 -28.74 22.58
CA GLN A 520 7.68 -28.69 24.05
C GLN A 520 7.20 -27.34 24.61
N LEU A 521 7.61 -26.23 23.97
CA LEU A 521 7.16 -24.89 24.35
C LEU A 521 5.63 -24.74 24.18
N ARG A 522 5.09 -25.18 23.04
CA ARG A 522 3.65 -25.10 22.76
C ARG A 522 2.82 -25.90 23.75
N GLU A 523 3.28 -27.10 24.11
CA GLU A 523 2.62 -27.94 25.10
C GLU A 523 2.66 -27.26 26.49
N LYS A 524 3.84 -26.83 26.94
CA LYS A 524 4.02 -26.21 28.27
C LYS A 524 3.21 -24.93 28.44
N LEU A 525 3.25 -24.06 27.43
CA LEU A 525 2.58 -22.77 27.45
C LEU A 525 1.07 -22.87 27.13
N GLY A 526 0.62 -24.04 26.66
CA GLY A 526 -0.77 -24.29 26.28
C GLY A 526 -1.15 -23.68 24.92
N PHE A 527 -0.17 -23.32 24.09
CA PHE A 527 -0.43 -22.69 22.78
C PHE A 527 -1.10 -23.65 21.79
N ASN A 528 -0.93 -24.97 21.92
CA ASN A 528 -1.72 -25.94 21.14
C ASN A 528 -3.23 -25.70 21.29
N GLN A 529 -3.69 -25.38 22.50
CA GLN A 529 -5.09 -25.08 22.78
C GLN A 529 -5.55 -23.76 22.13
N LEU A 530 -4.64 -22.80 21.99
CA LEU A 530 -4.92 -21.53 21.31
C LEU A 530 -4.92 -21.68 19.79
N VAL A 531 -4.08 -22.57 19.23
CA VAL A 531 -4.12 -22.94 17.80
C VAL A 531 -5.47 -23.57 17.45
N GLU A 532 -6.01 -24.44 18.31
CA GLU A 532 -7.38 -24.98 18.12
C GLU A 532 -8.45 -23.87 18.11
N VAL A 533 -8.30 -22.85 18.97
CA VAL A 533 -9.19 -21.69 18.98
C VAL A 533 -9.09 -20.90 17.67
N VAL A 534 -7.87 -20.66 17.16
CA VAL A 534 -7.65 -20.01 15.86
C VAL A 534 -8.37 -20.78 14.75
N GLN A 535 -8.23 -22.10 14.69
CA GLN A 535 -8.88 -22.94 13.69
C GLN A 535 -10.41 -22.83 13.74
N LYS A 536 -10.99 -22.84 14.95
CA LYS A 536 -12.44 -22.65 15.13
C LYS A 536 -12.89 -21.27 14.63
N LEU A 537 -12.15 -20.22 14.96
CA LEU A 537 -12.46 -18.85 14.52
C LEU A 537 -12.36 -18.70 13.00
N GLU A 538 -11.36 -19.32 12.36
CA GLU A 538 -11.20 -19.34 10.90
C GLU A 538 -12.37 -20.01 10.18
N ASN A 539 -12.92 -21.06 10.80
CA ASN A 539 -14.11 -21.77 10.33
C ASN A 539 -15.43 -21.05 10.67
N GLY A 540 -15.39 -19.94 11.40
CA GLY A 540 -16.58 -19.20 11.84
C GLY A 540 -17.37 -19.93 12.94
N GLU A 541 -16.74 -20.85 13.65
CA GLU A 541 -17.34 -21.59 14.76
C GLU A 541 -17.42 -20.70 16.02
N SER A 542 -18.45 -20.95 16.85
CA SER A 542 -18.54 -20.30 18.15
C SER A 542 -17.46 -20.85 19.09
N VAL A 543 -16.75 -19.96 19.77
CA VAL A 543 -15.69 -20.32 20.72
C VAL A 543 -16.15 -19.97 22.14
N GLU A 544 -16.31 -21.00 22.96
CA GLU A 544 -16.39 -20.86 24.42
C GLU A 544 -15.06 -21.32 25.02
N MET A 545 -14.40 -20.40 25.73
CA MET A 545 -13.06 -20.66 26.28
C MET A 545 -13.14 -21.55 27.52
N ASN A 546 -12.49 -22.71 27.46
CA ASN A 546 -12.34 -23.60 28.62
C ASN A 546 -11.22 -23.11 29.57
N ALA A 547 -11.11 -23.72 30.75
CA ALA A 547 -10.13 -23.31 31.77
C ALA A 547 -8.66 -23.38 31.28
N HIS A 548 -8.31 -24.38 30.46
CA HIS A 548 -6.96 -24.52 29.91
C HIS A 548 -6.65 -23.42 28.88
N GLN A 549 -7.62 -23.08 28.04
CA GLN A 549 -7.50 -22.01 27.06
C GLN A 549 -7.40 -20.63 27.73
N LEU A 550 -8.13 -20.41 28.82
CA LEU A 550 -8.01 -19.20 29.64
C LEU A 550 -6.63 -19.07 30.30
N ASP A 551 -6.08 -20.17 30.84
CA ASP A 551 -4.72 -20.19 31.40
C ASP A 551 -3.67 -19.90 30.32
N ALA A 552 -3.80 -20.50 29.14
CA ALA A 552 -2.92 -20.24 28.01
C ALA A 552 -2.96 -18.78 27.53
N LEU A 553 -4.14 -18.16 27.45
CA LEU A 553 -4.26 -16.72 27.16
C LEU A 553 -3.57 -15.86 28.22
N LYS A 554 -3.75 -16.18 29.50
CA LYS A 554 -3.12 -15.45 30.61
C LYS A 554 -1.59 -15.55 30.55
N LYS A 555 -1.06 -16.75 30.24
CA LYS A 555 0.38 -16.96 29.99
C LYS A 555 0.87 -16.13 28.81
N LEU A 556 0.12 -16.10 27.71
CA LEU A 556 0.47 -15.32 26.53
C LEU A 556 0.57 -13.80 26.83
N VAL A 557 -0.35 -13.24 27.63
CA VAL A 557 -0.25 -11.85 28.11
C VAL A 557 1.00 -11.63 28.94
N SER A 558 1.29 -12.54 29.88
CA SER A 558 2.48 -12.47 30.73
C SER A 558 3.78 -12.56 29.95
N ILE A 559 3.80 -13.33 28.85
CA ILE A 559 4.92 -13.37 27.91
C ILE A 559 5.08 -11.99 27.27
N GLY A 560 3.99 -11.39 26.79
CA GLY A 560 4.00 -10.05 26.22
C GLY A 560 4.56 -9.00 27.18
N ASP A 561 4.09 -8.99 28.43
CA ASP A 561 4.58 -8.05 29.45
C ASP A 561 6.06 -8.27 29.76
N THR A 562 6.52 -9.52 29.74
CA THR A 562 7.93 -9.87 29.95
C THR A 562 8.79 -9.38 28.80
N LEU A 563 8.41 -9.69 27.56
CA LEU A 563 9.13 -9.27 26.35
C LEU A 563 9.18 -7.74 26.23
N GLN A 564 8.14 -7.03 26.69
CA GLN A 564 8.11 -5.57 26.64
C GLN A 564 9.06 -4.92 27.67
N LYS A 565 9.38 -5.60 28.77
CA LYS A 565 10.33 -5.13 29.80
C LYS A 565 11.80 -5.34 29.42
N LEU A 566 12.08 -6.25 28.50
CA LEU A 566 13.44 -6.55 28.05
C LEU A 566 13.85 -5.60 26.93
N GLU A 567 14.94 -4.86 27.13
CA GLU A 567 15.47 -3.88 26.16
C GLU A 567 15.72 -4.52 24.77
N THR A 568 16.13 -5.79 24.73
CA THR A 568 16.50 -6.51 23.51
C THR A 568 15.30 -6.93 22.64
N THR A 569 14.10 -7.02 23.21
CA THR A 569 12.89 -7.48 22.50
C THR A 569 11.76 -6.44 22.49
N SER A 570 11.89 -5.37 23.27
CA SER A 570 10.83 -4.38 23.47
C SER A 570 10.57 -3.52 22.23
N GLY A 571 9.28 -3.30 21.95
CA GLY A 571 8.82 -2.28 21.00
C GLY A 571 8.63 -0.88 21.60
N ILE A 572 8.99 -0.65 22.89
CA ILE A 572 8.72 0.62 23.58
C ILE A 572 9.37 1.80 22.86
N ASN A 573 10.56 1.64 22.30
CA ASN A 573 11.28 2.69 21.58
C ASN A 573 10.51 3.18 20.33
N GLU A 574 9.59 2.35 19.82
CA GLU A 574 8.70 2.65 18.71
C GLU A 574 7.29 3.07 19.19
N ASN A 575 7.11 3.32 20.50
CA ASN A 575 5.83 3.54 21.18
C ASN A 575 4.81 2.39 20.97
N SER A 576 5.29 1.15 20.87
CA SER A 576 4.46 -0.05 20.73
C SER A 576 4.26 -0.76 22.08
N ARG A 577 3.05 -1.24 22.34
CA ARG A 577 2.70 -2.15 23.46
C ARG A 577 3.04 -3.63 23.17
N GLY A 578 3.71 -3.90 22.05
CA GLY A 578 4.09 -5.25 21.62
C GLY A 578 2.88 -6.13 21.34
N ILE A 579 3.01 -7.43 21.60
CA ILE A 579 1.94 -8.41 21.35
C ILE A 579 0.65 -8.10 22.11
N ASN A 580 0.75 -7.43 23.26
CA ASN A 580 -0.39 -7.11 24.12
C ASN A 580 -1.31 -6.05 23.50
N ALA A 581 -0.83 -5.29 22.51
CA ALA A 581 -1.64 -4.33 21.76
C ALA A 581 -2.92 -4.95 21.17
N GLY A 582 -2.79 -6.10 20.49
CA GLY A 582 -3.93 -6.81 19.91
C GLY A 582 -4.46 -7.95 20.77
N LEU A 583 -3.64 -8.54 21.64
CA LEU A 583 -4.09 -9.61 22.53
C LEU A 583 -5.13 -9.13 23.55
N ILE A 584 -5.00 -7.91 24.07
CA ILE A 584 -5.97 -7.36 25.04
C ILE A 584 -7.38 -7.26 24.43
N PRO A 585 -7.58 -6.67 23.23
CA PRO A 585 -8.87 -6.72 22.52
C PRO A 585 -9.39 -8.14 22.25
N VAL A 586 -8.50 -9.08 21.89
CA VAL A 586 -8.87 -10.51 21.71
C VAL A 586 -9.42 -11.10 23.00
N ILE A 587 -8.76 -10.84 24.14
CA ILE A 587 -9.21 -11.31 25.46
C ILE A 587 -10.53 -10.66 25.86
N GLN A 588 -10.68 -9.35 25.63
CA GLN A 588 -11.94 -8.67 25.88
C GLN A 588 -13.11 -9.31 25.11
N LYS A 589 -12.84 -9.81 23.89
CA LYS A 589 -13.84 -10.48 23.06
C LYS A 589 -14.12 -11.93 23.48
N LEU A 590 -13.08 -12.73 23.69
CA LEU A 590 -13.18 -14.18 23.91
C LEU A 590 -13.32 -14.58 25.37
N ALA A 591 -12.80 -13.76 26.29
CA ALA A 591 -12.73 -14.04 27.71
C ALA A 591 -12.93 -12.77 28.57
N PRO A 592 -14.13 -12.16 28.56
CA PRO A 592 -14.39 -10.89 29.27
C PRO A 592 -14.05 -10.94 30.77
N SER A 593 -14.27 -12.10 31.43
CA SER A 593 -13.95 -12.28 32.85
C SER A 593 -12.45 -12.27 33.14
N LEU A 594 -11.62 -12.71 32.18
CA LEU A 594 -10.16 -12.60 32.28
C LEU A 594 -9.73 -11.14 32.05
N TYR A 595 -10.36 -10.45 31.11
CA TYR A 595 -10.08 -9.03 30.83
C TYR A 595 -10.26 -8.15 32.08
N GLU A 596 -11.31 -8.37 32.88
CA GLU A 596 -11.55 -7.65 34.15
C GLU A 596 -10.45 -7.90 35.21
N GLN A 597 -9.69 -8.98 35.08
CA GLN A 597 -8.61 -9.34 36.01
C GLN A 597 -7.24 -8.82 35.57
N LEU A 598 -7.12 -8.34 34.32
CA LEU A 598 -5.86 -7.81 33.81
C LEU A 598 -5.60 -6.42 34.44
N PRO A 599 -4.36 -6.13 34.87
CA PRO A 599 -4.02 -4.81 35.38
C PRO A 599 -4.27 -3.76 34.29
N HIS A 600 -5.16 -2.81 34.57
CA HIS A 600 -5.50 -1.70 33.65
C HIS A 600 -4.34 -0.69 33.45
N GLU A 601 -3.14 -0.96 33.96
CA GLU A 601 -1.96 -0.10 33.84
C GLU A 601 -1.39 -0.04 32.40
N THR A 602 -1.87 -0.87 31.46
CA THR A 602 -1.42 -0.87 30.06
C THR A 602 -2.21 0.05 29.12
N THR A 603 -3.27 0.70 29.59
CA THR A 603 -3.83 1.85 28.86
C THR A 603 -2.99 3.07 29.18
N LEU A 604 -2.20 3.54 28.20
CA LEU A 604 -1.79 4.95 28.15
C LEU A 604 -3.05 5.77 28.44
N ASP A 605 -3.06 6.49 29.57
CA ASP A 605 -4.23 7.20 30.06
C ASP A 605 -4.92 7.99 28.93
N PRO A 606 -6.26 7.96 28.86
CA PRO A 606 -6.98 8.91 28.02
C PRO A 606 -6.61 10.31 28.54
N ILE A 607 -5.85 11.08 27.77
CA ILE A 607 -5.56 12.49 28.07
C ILE A 607 -6.89 13.24 27.92
N GLY A 608 -7.62 13.25 29.03
CA GLY A 608 -8.84 13.98 29.27
C GLY A 608 -8.76 14.50 30.69
N SER A 609 -8.30 15.75 30.82
CA SER A 609 -8.25 16.58 32.03
C SER A 609 -7.06 16.38 33.00
N SER A 610 -6.02 17.22 32.86
CA SER A 610 -5.56 18.05 33.98
C SER A 610 -4.64 19.19 33.53
N LYS A 611 -5.04 20.39 33.94
CA LYS A 611 -4.36 21.69 34.04
C LYS A 611 -2.81 21.69 33.99
N THR A 612 -2.31 22.55 33.10
CA THR A 612 -1.16 23.46 33.27
C THR A 612 -0.26 23.28 34.50
N SER A 613 1.01 22.93 34.26
CA SER A 613 2.14 23.65 34.87
C SER A 613 3.43 23.43 34.05
N GLY A 614 4.15 24.52 33.81
CA GLY A 614 5.32 24.61 32.94
C GLY A 614 6.63 24.07 33.53
N PRO A 615 7.78 24.37 32.88
CA PRO A 615 8.84 23.40 32.59
C PRO A 615 10.02 23.45 33.57
N ARG A 616 10.84 22.39 33.60
CA ARG A 616 12.26 22.47 33.96
C ARG A 616 13.14 21.62 33.05
N VAL A 617 14.11 22.30 32.46
CA VAL A 617 15.26 21.81 31.68
C VAL A 617 16.43 21.49 32.63
N ASN A 618 17.25 20.51 32.26
CA ASN A 618 18.73 20.48 32.27
C ASN A 618 19.17 19.02 31.95
N GLU A 619 19.71 18.72 30.76
CA GLU A 619 21.16 18.76 30.42
C GLU A 619 22.02 17.93 31.38
N ALA A 620 22.88 16.97 31.00
CA ALA A 620 23.35 16.43 29.72
C ALA A 620 24.13 15.13 30.05
N MET A 621 24.37 14.23 29.08
CA MET A 621 25.69 13.63 28.84
C MET A 621 25.71 12.86 27.51
N GLU A 622 26.77 13.14 26.76
CA GLU A 622 27.10 12.72 25.41
C GLU A 622 27.33 11.21 25.27
N SER A 623 26.89 10.62 24.15
CA SER A 623 27.70 9.67 23.38
C SER A 623 27.11 9.44 21.97
N ASP A 624 28.03 9.53 21.02
CA ASP A 624 28.16 8.82 19.75
C ASP A 624 27.10 8.99 18.65
N GLU A 625 27.49 9.84 17.69
CA GLU A 625 27.16 9.85 16.25
C GLU A 625 25.95 9.01 15.82
N ILE A 626 24.76 9.62 15.91
CA ILE A 626 23.63 9.25 15.08
C ILE A 626 23.99 9.64 13.66
N ASP A 627 24.30 8.65 12.84
CA ASP A 627 24.51 8.82 11.41
C ASP A 627 23.21 9.38 10.79
N ALA A 628 23.24 10.69 10.55
CA ALA A 628 22.12 11.44 10.01
C ALA A 628 21.69 10.82 8.69
N CYS A 629 20.39 10.57 8.55
CA CYS A 629 19.77 10.14 7.32
C CYS A 629 20.30 10.99 6.12
N PRO A 630 21.02 10.40 5.15
CA PRO A 630 21.61 11.16 4.04
C PRO A 630 20.57 11.81 3.11
N PHE A 631 19.28 11.57 3.35
CA PHE A 631 18.15 12.04 2.53
C PHE A 631 17.52 13.36 3.00
N LEU A 632 17.97 13.93 4.13
CA LEU A 632 17.46 15.21 4.65
C LEU A 632 18.42 16.40 4.44
N ASN A 633 19.64 16.18 3.92
CA ASN A 633 20.62 17.25 3.69
C ASN A 633 20.47 18.00 2.35
N GLY A 634 19.25 18.12 1.85
CA GLY A 634 18.90 19.08 0.81
C GLY A 634 18.64 20.45 1.42
N LYS A 635 19.71 21.21 1.71
CA LYS A 635 19.70 22.57 2.30
C LYS A 635 18.51 23.43 1.81
N LEU A 636 17.50 23.58 2.68
CA LEU A 636 16.53 24.66 2.62
C LEU A 636 17.27 25.96 2.97
N GLY A 637 17.51 26.80 1.97
CA GLY A 637 17.96 28.16 2.18
C GLY A 637 16.90 28.92 2.98
N ALA A 638 17.23 29.25 4.21
CA ALA A 638 16.45 30.17 5.04
C ALA A 638 16.34 31.54 4.35
N LYS A 639 15.10 31.96 4.05
CA LYS A 639 14.54 33.32 4.21
C LYS A 639 13.30 33.50 3.33
N THR A 640 12.12 33.24 3.90
CA THR A 640 10.96 34.15 3.81
C THR A 640 9.88 33.71 4.79
N SER A 641 9.70 34.50 5.84
CA SER A 641 8.46 34.56 6.59
C SER A 641 7.31 34.93 5.65
N LEU A 642 6.36 34.02 5.44
CA LEU A 642 5.06 34.36 4.85
C LEU A 642 3.97 33.83 5.78
N GLN A 643 3.21 34.80 6.29
CA GLN A 643 2.04 34.62 7.13
C GLN A 643 1.00 33.78 6.40
N ASN A 644 0.39 32.86 7.16
CA ASN A 644 -0.69 31.99 6.72
C ASN A 644 -2.02 32.78 6.70
N PRO A 645 -2.71 33.00 5.55
CA PRO A 645 -3.90 33.85 5.50
C PRO A 645 -5.22 33.20 5.93
N HIS A 646 -5.23 31.95 6.40
CA HIS A 646 -6.48 31.18 6.58
C HIS A 646 -6.90 30.90 8.03
N VAL A 647 -6.56 31.80 8.97
CA VAL A 647 -7.12 31.75 10.34
C VAL A 647 -7.80 33.09 10.64
N GLN A 648 -8.91 33.36 9.96
CA GLN A 648 -9.94 34.30 10.42
C GLN A 648 -11.15 34.21 9.49
N GLU A 649 -12.10 33.34 9.82
CA GLU A 649 -13.55 33.60 9.78
C GLU A 649 -14.27 32.27 10.06
N GLU A 650 -14.64 32.03 11.32
CA GLU A 650 -15.88 31.34 11.68
C GLU A 650 -16.07 31.44 13.19
N LEU A 651 -16.78 32.48 13.63
CA LEU A 651 -17.45 32.52 14.93
C LEU A 651 -18.67 33.45 14.82
N THR A 652 -19.84 32.92 14.45
CA THR A 652 -21.13 33.26 15.11
C THR A 652 -22.26 32.29 14.70
N PRO A 653 -23.24 32.02 15.59
CA PRO A 653 -24.09 30.84 15.56
C PRO A 653 -25.47 31.02 14.89
N LEU A 654 -26.06 29.87 14.54
CA LEU A 654 -27.43 29.58 14.09
C LEU A 654 -28.55 30.55 14.53
N VAL A 655 -29.39 30.94 13.56
CA VAL A 655 -30.82 31.22 13.77
C VAL A 655 -31.65 30.50 12.70
N LYS A 656 -32.65 29.75 13.15
CA LYS A 656 -33.66 29.04 12.34
C LYS A 656 -34.67 30.00 11.70
N THR A 657 -35.13 29.66 10.50
CA THR A 657 -36.51 29.92 10.04
C THR A 657 -36.96 28.87 9.04
N GLU A 658 -38.23 28.44 9.19
CA GLU A 658 -38.92 27.38 8.45
C GLU A 658 -39.51 27.84 7.09
N GLN A 659 -39.65 26.86 6.19
CA GLN A 659 -40.66 26.65 5.13
C GLN A 659 -40.88 27.70 4.00
N SER A 660 -40.68 27.27 2.74
CA SER A 660 -41.79 26.88 1.83
C SER A 660 -41.33 26.29 0.47
N SER A 661 -42.01 25.20 0.10
CA SER A 661 -42.32 24.61 -1.22
C SER A 661 -41.60 25.04 -2.53
N GLY A 662 -41.24 24.05 -3.37
CA GLY A 662 -41.29 24.24 -4.84
C GLY A 662 -40.36 23.43 -5.76
N SER A 663 -40.49 22.10 -5.77
CA SER A 663 -40.27 21.15 -6.90
C SER A 663 -39.52 21.62 -8.16
N TRP A 664 -38.36 20.98 -8.45
CA TRP A 664 -37.78 20.86 -9.81
C TRP A 664 -37.49 19.39 -10.22
N CYS A 665 -38.02 18.39 -9.50
CA CYS A 665 -37.72 16.96 -9.71
C CYS A 665 -38.73 16.17 -10.58
N ASN A 666 -39.38 16.78 -11.57
CA ASN A 666 -40.42 16.10 -12.36
C ASN A 666 -40.15 16.00 -13.89
N PHE A 667 -38.89 15.99 -14.33
CA PHE A 667 -38.58 15.91 -15.78
C PHE A 667 -37.86 14.64 -16.27
N PHE A 668 -37.25 13.81 -15.42
CA PHE A 668 -36.47 12.64 -15.91
C PHE A 668 -37.07 11.25 -15.64
N ALA A 669 -38.28 11.14 -15.09
CA ALA A 669 -38.87 9.83 -14.74
C ALA A 669 -39.78 9.19 -15.82
N LYS A 670 -39.64 9.52 -17.12
CA LYS A 670 -40.58 9.00 -18.15
C LYS A 670 -40.01 8.54 -19.50
N ALA A 671 -38.74 8.15 -19.57
CA ALA A 671 -38.24 7.37 -20.69
C ALA A 671 -37.26 6.30 -20.19
N ILE A 672 -37.46 5.06 -20.63
CA ILE A 672 -36.70 3.84 -20.30
C ILE A 672 -37.28 3.03 -19.10
N VAL A 673 -38.53 2.59 -19.26
CA VAL A 673 -38.96 1.25 -18.84
C VAL A 673 -39.71 0.64 -20.02
N SER A 674 -39.05 -0.23 -20.78
CA SER A 674 -39.68 -1.29 -21.59
C SER A 674 -38.59 -2.14 -22.26
N ALA A 675 -38.17 -3.19 -21.55
CA ALA A 675 -37.87 -4.53 -22.09
C ALA A 675 -37.09 -5.32 -21.04
N GLY A 676 -37.80 -5.79 -20.01
CA GLY A 676 -37.35 -6.86 -19.14
C GLY A 676 -38.31 -8.03 -19.24
N VAL A 677 -37.74 -9.22 -19.51
CA VAL A 677 -38.20 -10.55 -19.10
C VAL A 677 -39.36 -11.19 -19.89
N VAL A 678 -39.03 -12.25 -20.65
CA VAL A 678 -39.59 -13.63 -20.64
C VAL A 678 -38.52 -14.47 -21.40
N THR A 679 -37.88 -15.52 -20.90
CA THR A 679 -38.42 -16.79 -20.39
C THR A 679 -37.30 -17.59 -19.71
N ALA A 680 -37.58 -18.16 -18.54
CA ALA A 680 -36.92 -19.36 -18.05
C ALA A 680 -37.84 -20.55 -18.32
N GLY A 681 -37.28 -21.70 -18.72
CA GLY A 681 -37.94 -22.99 -18.53
C GLY A 681 -37.90 -23.99 -19.68
N VAL A 682 -37.20 -25.10 -19.41
CA VAL A 682 -37.45 -26.49 -19.83
C VAL A 682 -37.01 -26.92 -21.24
N ILE A 683 -36.00 -27.80 -21.35
CA ILE A 683 -36.14 -29.25 -21.55
C ILE A 683 -34.75 -29.91 -21.77
N PHE A 684 -34.61 -31.06 -21.12
CA PHE A 684 -33.50 -32.01 -21.10
C PHE A 684 -33.61 -33.00 -22.29
N VAL A 685 -32.52 -33.68 -22.66
CA VAL A 685 -32.43 -35.00 -23.34
C VAL A 685 -32.21 -35.08 -24.88
N LEU A 686 -31.18 -35.89 -25.24
CA LEU A 686 -30.79 -36.53 -26.52
C LEU A 686 -30.20 -35.60 -27.60
N LYS A 687 -29.01 -35.84 -28.17
CA LYS A 687 -28.37 -37.11 -28.57
C LYS A 687 -26.85 -36.92 -28.73
#